data_AF-A0A7M2XQK9-F1
#
_entry.id   AF-A0A7M2XQK9-F1
#
_cell.length_a   1.000
_cell.length_b   1.000
_cell.length_c   1.000
_cell.angle_alpha   90.00
_cell.angle_beta   90.00
_cell.angle_gamma   90.00
#
_symmetry.space_group_name_H-M   'P 1'
#
loop_
_entity.id
_entity.type
_entity.pdbx_description
1 polymer ?
#
loop_
_entity_poly.entity_id
_entity_poly.type
_entity_poly.pdbx_seq_one_letter_code
_entity_poly.pdbx_strand_id
1 'polypeptide(L)'
;MTADGAERPRFGQLTYTSFDRPGTASGGWQVKDITGDLDRDEEELLRAGIVTRFEAIPPVPRFPSVEELRERPRRLMYAPGPAGAGLYWHTVPAGADASGRPGNVFAHCMIDRFPRGSSMVRPIERWGSPGWLTPYGADEVAASDLGSGEPAPSGLTTRDAVLDFLLEPSTWRIGIFSVLLDAVGRALAGGPPVVLGCQDTDRAAHWIAAVSHFMSPGTCRRFGWSTFDRLHAVDDAVAGGAHLIAVPLDDLPGDAAGCVVFRELDSPDLGELDGEPHCVENGDLVPVGPWSLLAQTVLVDADVARGALVRQDEIAREVGDEGLSPMWPLAMAVVADTELHDALDEATTVLFEQSPAAVLGTDLASLVVDVVDPGLGDTAEDAARALGRWVTDDTLAAPVRELATRIFAHRAFDDLPWLSQADPSRRELFEYCVRTPDLVATAERLLLEFRARAHSGVRHTSVVAETLRVLDAILRADLVGARGAELVFEILELGVVPVLCDPGAGPGVVAEVGAVGETTCVDYLQQATVTHPDFFARPIGRRLDRSVFGWLANSMKDLPTFGELAQDRSVVALPVCVVVAEGVFALTVEGNQVRSELATIAVWRALSEMDEGSVPVEGLDEVVEVLDWTAAQWRRLVEAYPRVVAPRYLMNSVVGEPWSADVDAVTRHVAGCGDRPGLWRHDPAVDELAVSWAAIRCQERWTDVTGYTFERAWQTHGIAVLDDYRRCWGPRIAEDLLARIAVLTVGALARSARHVSTLADFPPDHADALADAVTAESGYVVNALAELVDSGAVEPDWLVANAVLSSPQSASVPVAIQTPRLLKRFVVGSGSELRGLLDAVVSSLFPMSRFGSPSRVKMALRSEFLAAGHRDADRMSEAYAAFVEWWFDQRLADAERENSRPRGSI
;
A
#
# COMPACT_ATOMS: atom_id res chain seq x y z
N MET A 1 0.13 -20.34 -41.71
CA MET A 1 1.01 -21.53 -41.72
C MET A 1 2.21 -21.24 -42.61
N THR A 2 3.16 -20.48 -42.07
CA THR A 2 4.52 -20.39 -42.57
C THR A 2 5.28 -21.58 -41.98
N ALA A 3 5.96 -22.34 -42.84
CA ALA A 3 6.86 -23.41 -42.45
C ALA A 3 8.14 -22.76 -41.94
N ASP A 4 8.28 -22.64 -40.62
CA ASP A 4 9.53 -22.25 -39.97
C ASP A 4 9.55 -22.88 -38.58
N GLY A 5 10.47 -23.81 -38.35
CA GLY A 5 10.49 -24.60 -37.10
C GLY A 5 11.13 -25.97 -37.24
N ALA A 6 12.14 -26.13 -38.10
CA ALA A 6 13.10 -27.20 -37.87
C ALA A 6 13.95 -26.76 -36.67
N GLU A 7 13.87 -27.52 -35.57
CA GLU A 7 14.62 -27.25 -34.35
C GLU A 7 16.13 -27.32 -34.66
N ARG A 8 16.88 -26.25 -34.35
CA ARG A 8 18.32 -26.19 -34.65
C ARG A 8 19.08 -27.26 -33.85
N PRO A 9 20.14 -27.87 -34.40
CA PRO A 9 20.97 -28.81 -33.66
C PRO A 9 21.52 -28.19 -32.37
N ARG A 10 21.70 -28.99 -31.31
CA ARG A 10 22.25 -28.52 -30.02
C ARG A 10 23.65 -27.91 -30.17
N PHE A 11 24.50 -28.54 -30.98
CA PHE A 11 25.87 -28.11 -31.20
C PHE A 11 26.01 -27.40 -32.53
N GLY A 12 26.75 -26.30 -32.53
CA GLY A 12 27.24 -25.63 -33.74
C GLY A 12 28.76 -25.60 -33.72
N GLN A 13 29.41 -25.80 -34.87
CA GLN A 13 30.87 -25.88 -34.95
C GLN A 13 31.39 -25.06 -36.12
N LEU A 14 32.57 -24.48 -35.96
CA LEU A 14 33.31 -23.87 -37.06
C LEU A 14 34.81 -24.18 -36.94
N THR A 15 35.50 -24.15 -38.08
CA THR A 15 36.96 -24.21 -38.13
C THR A 15 37.53 -22.94 -38.74
N TYR A 16 38.65 -22.47 -38.20
CA TYR A 16 39.31 -21.24 -38.63
C TYR A 16 40.81 -21.42 -38.72
N THR A 17 41.39 -21.06 -39.86
CA THR A 17 42.83 -21.20 -40.14
C THR A 17 43.23 -20.37 -41.36
N SER A 18 44.53 -20.22 -41.59
CA SER A 18 45.06 -19.69 -42.85
C SER A 18 45.17 -20.82 -43.88
N PHE A 19 44.40 -20.74 -44.98
CA PHE A 19 44.46 -21.71 -46.08
C PHE A 19 44.05 -21.09 -47.42
N ASP A 20 44.38 -21.79 -48.51
CA ASP A 20 43.96 -21.43 -49.86
C ASP A 20 42.64 -22.12 -50.20
N ARG A 21 41.57 -21.32 -50.33
CA ARG A 21 40.27 -21.85 -50.72
C ARG A 21 40.27 -22.19 -52.23
N PRO A 22 39.86 -23.41 -52.64
CA PRO A 22 39.84 -23.79 -54.05
C PRO A 22 39.01 -22.82 -54.88
N GLY A 23 39.62 -22.23 -55.93
CA GLY A 23 38.95 -21.31 -56.85
C GLY A 23 39.01 -19.82 -56.50
N THR A 24 39.64 -19.43 -55.38
CA THR A 24 39.89 -18.02 -55.02
C THR A 24 41.38 -17.70 -55.01
N ALA A 25 41.76 -16.51 -55.50
CA ALA A 25 43.18 -16.12 -55.67
C ALA A 25 43.84 -15.49 -54.43
N SER A 26 43.13 -15.41 -53.30
CA SER A 26 43.65 -14.81 -52.06
C SER A 26 43.60 -15.80 -50.90
N GLY A 27 44.78 -16.30 -50.48
CA GLY A 27 44.96 -17.02 -49.23
C GLY A 27 44.94 -16.07 -48.02
N GLY A 28 44.56 -16.59 -46.84
CA GLY A 28 44.51 -15.84 -45.59
C GLY A 28 43.63 -16.48 -44.52
N TRP A 29 43.55 -15.83 -43.36
CA TRP A 29 42.74 -16.24 -42.22
C TRP A 29 41.25 -16.14 -42.53
N GLN A 30 40.53 -17.26 -42.46
CA GLN A 30 39.10 -17.32 -42.74
C GLN A 30 38.47 -18.57 -42.12
N VAL A 31 37.14 -18.59 -42.03
CA VAL A 31 36.40 -19.81 -41.70
C VAL A 31 36.52 -20.81 -42.85
N LYS A 32 36.99 -22.01 -42.53
CA LYS A 32 37.14 -23.13 -43.47
C LYS A 32 35.83 -23.88 -43.64
N ASP A 33 35.24 -24.31 -42.52
CA ASP A 33 34.06 -25.17 -42.49
C ASP A 33 33.13 -24.81 -41.33
N ILE A 34 31.82 -25.05 -41.49
CA ILE A 34 30.74 -24.76 -40.53
C ILE A 34 29.73 -25.91 -40.51
N THR A 35 29.31 -26.35 -39.32
CA THR A 35 28.22 -27.32 -39.14
C THR A 35 27.27 -26.90 -38.00
N GLY A 36 26.09 -27.52 -37.94
CA GLY A 36 25.12 -27.30 -36.86
C GLY A 36 24.35 -25.98 -36.94
N ASP A 37 24.11 -25.51 -38.17
CA ASP A 37 23.30 -24.33 -38.51
C ASP A 37 23.63 -23.10 -37.66
N LEU A 38 24.92 -22.72 -37.55
CA LEU A 38 25.36 -21.48 -36.89
C LEU A 38 24.71 -20.25 -37.54
N ASP A 39 24.19 -19.34 -36.70
CA ASP A 39 23.75 -18.04 -37.17
C ASP A 39 24.93 -17.05 -37.15
N ARG A 40 24.68 -15.84 -37.65
CA ARG A 40 25.71 -14.82 -37.77
C ARG A 40 26.25 -14.36 -36.43
N ASP A 41 25.39 -14.25 -35.41
CA ASP A 41 25.79 -13.74 -34.10
C ASP A 41 26.63 -14.80 -33.36
N GLU A 42 26.25 -16.08 -33.46
CA GLU A 42 27.02 -17.21 -32.96
C GLU A 42 28.36 -17.36 -33.68
N GLU A 43 28.41 -17.15 -35.00
CA GLU A 43 29.65 -17.16 -35.76
C GLU A 43 30.57 -16.01 -35.35
N GLU A 44 30.05 -14.79 -35.18
CA GLU A 44 30.79 -13.63 -34.68
C GLU A 44 31.32 -13.87 -33.25
N LEU A 45 30.51 -14.47 -32.37
CA LEU A 45 30.88 -14.84 -31.00
C LEU A 45 32.02 -15.87 -30.97
N LEU A 46 31.89 -16.95 -31.74
CA LEU A 46 32.95 -17.97 -31.84
C LEU A 46 34.21 -17.39 -32.49
N ARG A 47 34.11 -16.47 -33.45
CA ARG A 47 35.26 -15.81 -34.06
C ARG A 47 36.01 -14.88 -33.10
N ALA A 48 35.31 -14.22 -32.18
CA ALA A 48 35.91 -13.26 -31.26
C ALA A 48 36.95 -13.89 -30.31
N GLY A 49 36.76 -15.16 -29.92
CA GLY A 49 37.69 -15.90 -29.06
C GLY A 49 38.83 -16.63 -29.79
N ILE A 50 38.97 -16.45 -31.12
CA ILE A 50 39.98 -17.17 -31.91
C ILE A 50 41.36 -16.54 -31.74
N VAL A 51 42.30 -17.37 -31.29
CA VAL A 51 43.72 -17.03 -31.23
C VAL A 51 44.39 -17.41 -32.55
N THR A 52 44.90 -16.43 -33.30
CA THR A 52 45.59 -16.65 -34.59
C THR A 52 47.11 -16.78 -34.46
N ARG A 53 47.65 -16.85 -33.24
CA ARG A 53 49.08 -17.05 -32.96
C ARG A 53 49.25 -18.00 -31.78
N PHE A 54 49.99 -19.08 -31.97
CA PHE A 54 50.23 -20.07 -30.91
C PHE A 54 51.73 -20.19 -30.65
N GLU A 55 52.19 -19.76 -29.47
CA GLU A 55 53.59 -19.79 -29.08
C GLU A 55 53.91 -21.02 -28.23
N ALA A 56 54.00 -22.18 -28.89
CA ALA A 56 54.25 -23.47 -28.23
C ALA A 56 55.57 -23.46 -27.43
N ILE A 57 55.53 -24.02 -26.22
CA ILE A 57 56.69 -24.34 -25.40
C ILE A 57 56.68 -25.86 -25.13
N PRO A 58 57.72 -26.61 -25.54
CA PRO A 58 58.78 -26.18 -26.44
C PRO A 58 58.26 -25.87 -27.86
N PRO A 59 58.99 -25.09 -28.68
CA PRO A 59 58.60 -24.82 -30.06
C PRO A 59 58.49 -26.11 -30.89
N VAL A 60 57.44 -26.24 -31.70
CA VAL A 60 57.27 -27.41 -32.58
C VAL A 60 58.40 -27.43 -33.63
N PRO A 61 59.13 -28.55 -33.79
CA PRO A 61 60.16 -28.69 -34.82
C PRO A 61 59.64 -28.44 -36.23
N ARG A 62 60.52 -28.05 -37.16
CA ARG A 62 60.14 -27.79 -38.56
C ARG A 62 59.65 -29.06 -39.30
N PHE A 63 60.15 -30.22 -38.90
CA PHE A 63 59.76 -31.54 -39.43
C PHE A 63 59.49 -32.47 -38.25
N PRO A 64 58.34 -32.32 -37.58
CA PRO A 64 58.05 -33.08 -36.39
C PRO A 64 57.74 -34.55 -36.73
N SER A 65 58.15 -35.46 -35.85
CA SER A 65 57.73 -36.86 -35.85
C SER A 65 56.26 -37.01 -35.46
N VAL A 66 55.71 -38.20 -35.65
CA VAL A 66 54.32 -38.51 -35.25
C VAL A 66 54.15 -38.39 -33.74
N GLU A 67 55.15 -38.84 -32.98
CA GLU A 67 55.20 -38.73 -31.52
C GLU A 67 55.25 -37.27 -31.07
N GLU A 68 56.15 -36.46 -31.65
CA GLU A 68 56.22 -35.01 -31.36
C GLU A 68 54.92 -34.27 -31.72
N LEU A 69 54.23 -34.70 -32.79
CA LEU A 69 52.92 -34.13 -33.15
C LEU A 69 51.79 -34.55 -32.20
N ARG A 70 51.88 -35.71 -31.56
CA ARG A 70 50.91 -36.15 -30.54
C ARG A 70 51.08 -35.37 -29.24
N GLU A 71 52.34 -35.18 -28.83
CA GLU A 71 52.75 -34.51 -27.58
C GLU A 71 52.75 -32.98 -27.70
N ARG A 72 52.50 -32.43 -28.90
CA ARG A 72 52.51 -30.97 -29.09
C ARG A 72 51.47 -30.28 -28.19
N PRO A 73 51.80 -29.11 -27.60
CA PRO A 73 50.87 -28.38 -26.76
C PRO A 73 49.58 -28.01 -27.50
N ARG A 74 48.45 -28.10 -26.78
CA ARG A 74 47.13 -27.75 -27.30
C ARG A 74 46.44 -26.80 -26.32
N ARG A 75 45.74 -25.81 -26.85
CA ARG A 75 44.89 -24.92 -26.07
C ARG A 75 43.46 -25.37 -26.24
N LEU A 76 42.82 -25.76 -25.16
CA LEU A 76 41.37 -25.82 -25.06
C LEU A 76 40.94 -24.71 -24.10
N MET A 77 40.10 -23.82 -24.57
CA MET A 77 39.46 -22.81 -23.75
C MET A 77 37.95 -23.06 -23.74
N TYR A 78 37.35 -22.90 -22.57
CA TYR A 78 35.92 -22.91 -22.36
C TYR A 78 35.48 -21.61 -21.69
N ALA A 79 34.36 -21.05 -22.14
CA ALA A 79 33.74 -19.93 -21.45
C ALA A 79 32.20 -20.03 -21.47
N PRO A 80 31.52 -19.57 -20.40
CA PRO A 80 30.07 -19.39 -20.43
C PRO A 80 29.68 -18.30 -21.44
N GLY A 81 28.73 -18.61 -22.31
CA GLY A 81 28.19 -17.71 -23.32
C GLY A 81 26.78 -17.20 -23.01
N PRO A 82 26.21 -16.37 -23.91
CA PRO A 82 24.84 -15.85 -23.78
C PRO A 82 23.80 -16.96 -23.64
N ALA A 83 22.70 -16.66 -22.95
CA ALA A 83 21.61 -17.60 -22.67
C ALA A 83 22.07 -18.92 -21.99
N GLY A 84 23.24 -18.91 -21.35
CA GLY A 84 23.81 -20.07 -20.69
C GLY A 84 24.45 -21.08 -21.64
N ALA A 85 24.72 -20.72 -22.90
CA ALA A 85 25.46 -21.58 -23.83
C ALA A 85 26.91 -21.84 -23.38
N GLY A 86 27.50 -22.94 -23.82
CA GLY A 86 28.93 -23.24 -23.57
C GLY A 86 29.76 -22.99 -24.84
N LEU A 87 30.81 -22.18 -24.74
CA LEU A 87 31.69 -21.86 -25.87
C LEU A 87 33.03 -22.56 -25.70
N TYR A 88 33.53 -23.17 -26.78
CA TYR A 88 34.79 -23.92 -26.79
C TYR A 88 35.68 -23.41 -27.92
N TRP A 89 36.96 -23.23 -27.62
CA TRP A 89 38.02 -22.94 -28.60
C TRP A 89 39.16 -23.93 -28.42
N HIS A 90 39.28 -24.87 -29.34
CA HIS A 90 40.39 -25.81 -29.41
C HIS A 90 41.39 -25.37 -30.49
N THR A 91 42.56 -24.92 -30.06
CA THR A 91 43.57 -24.27 -30.88
C THR A 91 44.87 -25.05 -30.83
N VAL A 92 45.44 -25.39 -32.01
CA VAL A 92 46.72 -26.10 -32.11
C VAL A 92 47.66 -25.51 -33.16
N PRO A 93 48.99 -25.67 -32.99
CA PRO A 93 49.95 -25.41 -34.06
C PRO A 93 49.63 -26.27 -35.30
N ALA A 94 49.60 -25.63 -36.47
CA ALA A 94 49.27 -26.26 -37.76
C ALA A 94 50.42 -26.21 -38.78
N GLY A 95 51.61 -25.78 -38.37
CA GLY A 95 52.81 -25.75 -39.22
C GLY A 95 52.89 -24.53 -40.14
N ALA A 96 53.40 -24.72 -41.35
CA ALA A 96 53.43 -23.66 -42.36
C ALA A 96 52.09 -23.58 -43.12
N ASP A 97 51.65 -22.38 -43.46
CA ASP A 97 50.47 -22.18 -44.32
C ASP A 97 50.76 -22.59 -45.78
N ALA A 98 49.73 -22.54 -46.64
CA ALA A 98 49.85 -22.91 -48.06
C ALA A 98 50.88 -22.05 -48.84
N SER A 99 51.20 -20.86 -48.34
CA SER A 99 52.24 -19.99 -48.90
C SER A 99 53.65 -20.24 -48.34
N GLY A 100 53.79 -21.22 -47.43
CA GLY A 100 55.04 -21.57 -46.77
C GLY A 100 55.41 -20.67 -45.59
N ARG A 101 54.53 -19.76 -45.16
CA ARG A 101 54.77 -18.91 -43.98
C ARG A 101 54.59 -19.74 -42.71
N PRO A 102 55.59 -19.77 -41.81
CA PRO A 102 55.49 -20.53 -40.56
C PRO A 102 54.51 -19.87 -39.58
N GLY A 103 54.08 -20.62 -38.56
CA GLY A 103 53.24 -20.10 -37.48
C GLY A 103 51.75 -20.13 -37.76
N ASN A 104 51.29 -21.00 -38.68
CA ASN A 104 49.87 -21.23 -38.88
C ASN A 104 49.27 -21.95 -37.66
N VAL A 105 48.01 -21.66 -37.39
CA VAL A 105 47.23 -22.21 -36.28
C VAL A 105 45.91 -22.74 -36.83
N PHE A 106 45.44 -23.85 -36.26
CA PHE A 106 44.13 -24.40 -36.57
C PHE A 106 43.25 -24.29 -35.33
N ALA A 107 42.15 -23.54 -35.45
CA ALA A 107 41.13 -23.42 -34.40
C ALA A 107 39.89 -24.22 -34.80
N HIS A 108 39.46 -25.12 -33.92
CA HIS A 108 38.17 -25.79 -33.96
C HIS A 108 37.32 -25.21 -32.81
N CYS A 109 36.27 -24.48 -33.16
CA CYS A 109 35.37 -23.83 -32.22
C CYS A 109 34.01 -24.53 -32.18
N MET A 110 33.40 -24.60 -31.00
CA MET A 110 32.08 -25.21 -30.79
C MET A 110 31.24 -24.38 -29.84
N ILE A 111 29.94 -24.26 -30.13
CA ILE A 111 28.92 -23.78 -29.20
C ILE A 111 28.00 -24.94 -28.80
N ASP A 112 27.73 -25.08 -27.50
CA ASP A 112 26.68 -25.92 -26.93
C ASP A 112 25.50 -25.02 -26.51
N ARG A 113 24.40 -25.04 -27.26
CA ARG A 113 23.21 -24.17 -27.06
C ARG A 113 22.34 -24.61 -25.88
N PHE A 114 22.32 -25.91 -25.59
CA PHE A 114 21.46 -26.50 -24.57
C PHE A 114 22.28 -27.29 -23.57
N PRO A 115 23.21 -26.65 -22.84
CA PRO A 115 23.90 -27.38 -21.81
C PRO A 115 22.89 -27.83 -20.73
N ARG A 116 21.85 -27.04 -20.47
CA ARG A 116 20.78 -27.35 -19.51
C ARG A 116 19.89 -28.51 -20.00
N GLY A 117 19.75 -29.58 -19.20
CA GLY A 117 18.67 -30.57 -19.39
C GLY A 117 19.04 -32.04 -19.59
N SER A 118 20.30 -32.44 -19.80
CA SER A 118 20.64 -33.89 -19.86
C SER A 118 22.12 -34.28 -19.80
N SER A 119 23.06 -33.34 -19.94
CA SER A 119 24.48 -33.68 -20.02
C SER A 119 25.15 -33.55 -18.65
N MET A 120 25.44 -34.67 -17.99
CA MET A 120 26.35 -34.71 -16.82
C MET A 120 27.80 -34.41 -17.19
N VAL A 121 28.10 -34.23 -18.50
CA VAL A 121 29.44 -33.95 -19.00
C VAL A 121 29.90 -32.57 -18.54
N ARG A 122 31.04 -32.53 -17.88
CA ARG A 122 31.75 -31.30 -17.53
C ARG A 122 32.53 -30.81 -18.76
N PRO A 123 32.60 -29.50 -19.04
CA PRO A 123 33.28 -28.99 -20.22
C PRO A 123 34.71 -29.53 -20.45
N ILE A 124 35.49 -29.68 -19.37
CA ILE A 124 36.87 -30.16 -19.42
C ILE A 124 36.98 -31.65 -19.74
N GLU A 125 35.91 -32.43 -19.60
CA GLU A 125 35.89 -33.85 -19.98
C GLU A 125 36.07 -34.03 -21.49
N ARG A 126 35.86 -32.98 -22.30
CA ARG A 126 36.15 -32.99 -23.74
C ARG A 126 37.64 -32.82 -24.05
N TRP A 127 38.50 -32.54 -23.06
CA TRP A 127 39.96 -32.51 -23.25
C TRP A 127 40.45 -33.85 -23.79
N GLY A 128 41.34 -33.83 -24.78
CA GLY A 128 41.87 -35.06 -25.39
C GLY A 128 40.87 -35.85 -26.25
N SER A 129 39.67 -35.31 -26.49
CA SER A 129 38.70 -35.95 -27.41
C SER A 129 39.31 -36.14 -28.80
N PRO A 130 39.19 -37.33 -29.42
CA PRO A 130 39.62 -37.53 -30.80
C PRO A 130 38.77 -36.77 -31.82
N GLY A 131 37.61 -36.21 -31.40
CA GLY A 131 36.78 -35.35 -32.24
C GLY A 131 37.36 -33.95 -32.44
N TRP A 132 38.33 -33.52 -31.61
CA TRP A 132 39.03 -32.27 -31.86
C TRP A 132 40.00 -32.40 -33.03
N LEU A 133 39.88 -31.48 -33.98
CA LEU A 133 40.69 -31.50 -35.19
C LEU A 133 42.10 -30.98 -34.89
N THR A 134 43.10 -31.76 -35.27
CA THR A 134 44.52 -31.45 -35.05
C THR A 134 45.37 -31.64 -36.32
N PRO A 135 44.99 -31.04 -37.47
CA PRO A 135 45.78 -31.16 -38.69
C PRO A 135 47.14 -30.48 -38.54
N TYR A 136 48.16 -30.99 -39.26
CA TYR A 136 49.47 -30.36 -39.33
C TYR A 136 50.02 -30.32 -40.76
N GLY A 137 50.33 -29.12 -41.25
CA GLY A 137 50.78 -28.87 -42.62
C GLY A 137 49.64 -28.55 -43.58
N ALA A 138 49.98 -27.87 -44.68
CA ALA A 138 49.00 -27.32 -45.63
C ALA A 138 48.04 -28.38 -46.22
N ASP A 139 48.53 -29.59 -46.53
CA ASP A 139 47.71 -30.64 -47.13
C ASP A 139 46.66 -31.20 -46.14
N GLU A 140 47.07 -31.48 -44.90
CA GLU A 140 46.14 -31.93 -43.85
C GLU A 140 45.15 -30.85 -43.45
N VAL A 141 45.60 -29.59 -43.40
CA VAL A 141 44.72 -28.43 -43.13
C VAL A 141 43.71 -28.23 -44.25
N ALA A 142 44.07 -28.46 -45.51
CA ALA A 142 43.13 -28.38 -46.63
C ALA A 142 42.10 -29.52 -46.59
N ALA A 143 42.53 -30.72 -46.18
CA ALA A 143 41.70 -31.93 -46.14
C ALA A 143 40.83 -32.07 -44.86
N SER A 144 40.97 -31.20 -43.86
CA SER A 144 40.26 -31.33 -42.58
C SER A 144 38.82 -30.80 -42.65
N ASP A 145 37.83 -31.68 -42.50
CA ASP A 145 36.41 -31.28 -42.50
C ASP A 145 35.75 -31.59 -41.15
N LEU A 146 34.73 -30.81 -40.79
CA LEU A 146 33.95 -31.03 -39.58
C LEU A 146 33.05 -32.25 -39.76
N GLY A 147 33.10 -33.16 -38.79
CA GLY A 147 32.15 -34.26 -38.71
C GLY A 147 30.75 -33.80 -38.29
N SER A 148 29.77 -34.71 -38.39
CA SER A 148 28.39 -34.45 -37.97
C SER A 148 28.17 -34.54 -36.45
N GLY A 149 29.16 -35.02 -35.69
CA GLY A 149 29.09 -35.17 -34.24
C GLY A 149 30.02 -34.20 -33.51
N GLU A 150 29.70 -33.90 -32.27
CA GLU A 150 30.51 -33.10 -31.36
C GLU A 150 31.71 -33.89 -30.78
N PRO A 151 32.78 -33.22 -30.32
CA PRO A 151 33.89 -33.88 -29.64
C PRO A 151 33.44 -34.51 -28.31
N ALA A 152 33.28 -35.84 -28.29
CA ALA A 152 32.82 -36.59 -27.12
C ALA A 152 33.80 -36.50 -25.92
N PRO A 153 33.33 -36.72 -24.67
CA PRO A 153 34.21 -36.83 -23.50
C PRO A 153 35.33 -37.86 -23.69
N SER A 154 36.50 -37.59 -23.14
CA SER A 154 37.64 -38.52 -23.09
C SER A 154 37.79 -39.16 -21.71
N GLY A 155 38.66 -40.17 -21.62
CA GLY A 155 39.00 -40.82 -20.34
C GLY A 155 40.07 -40.09 -19.52
N LEU A 156 40.60 -38.96 -19.99
CA LEU A 156 41.77 -38.30 -19.38
C LEU A 156 41.45 -37.41 -18.19
N THR A 157 40.22 -36.88 -18.12
CA THR A 157 39.78 -35.93 -17.08
C THR A 157 38.54 -36.43 -16.35
N THR A 158 38.39 -37.75 -16.29
CA THR A 158 37.35 -38.43 -15.49
C THR A 158 37.58 -38.17 -14.00
N ARG A 159 36.54 -38.38 -13.19
CA ARG A 159 36.65 -38.31 -11.72
C ARG A 159 37.76 -39.21 -11.20
N ASP A 160 37.86 -40.44 -11.72
CA ASP A 160 38.95 -41.39 -11.43
C ASP A 160 40.33 -40.79 -11.68
N ALA A 161 40.56 -40.26 -12.88
CA ALA A 161 41.85 -39.68 -13.25
C ALA A 161 42.21 -38.47 -12.38
N VAL A 162 41.21 -37.67 -11.97
CA VAL A 162 41.40 -36.55 -11.05
C VAL A 162 41.81 -37.01 -9.65
N LEU A 163 41.15 -38.04 -9.11
CA LEU A 163 41.49 -38.55 -7.78
C LEU A 163 42.89 -39.20 -7.79
N ASP A 164 43.20 -40.00 -8.81
CA ASP A 164 44.54 -40.57 -9.00
C ASP A 164 45.61 -39.47 -9.09
N PHE A 165 45.30 -38.37 -9.79
CA PHE A 165 46.19 -37.22 -9.91
C PHE A 165 46.40 -36.50 -8.57
N LEU A 166 45.33 -36.18 -7.82
CA LEU A 166 45.42 -35.43 -6.57
C LEU A 166 46.07 -36.24 -5.43
N LEU A 167 45.83 -37.55 -5.39
CA LEU A 167 46.27 -38.46 -4.33
C LEU A 167 47.56 -39.23 -4.66
N GLU A 168 48.24 -38.88 -5.74
CA GLU A 168 49.52 -39.44 -6.14
C GLU A 168 50.54 -39.37 -4.96
N PRO A 169 51.00 -40.52 -4.41
CA PRO A 169 51.76 -40.54 -3.15
C PRO A 169 53.10 -39.80 -3.18
N SER A 170 53.63 -39.55 -4.37
CA SER A 170 54.94 -38.92 -4.58
C SER A 170 54.89 -37.39 -4.61
N THR A 171 53.70 -36.79 -4.67
CA THR A 171 53.53 -35.32 -4.79
C THR A 171 52.36 -34.86 -3.93
N TRP A 172 52.61 -33.96 -2.97
CA TRP A 172 51.53 -33.40 -2.14
C TRP A 172 50.79 -32.28 -2.90
N ARG A 173 49.80 -32.66 -3.72
CA ARG A 173 49.01 -31.73 -4.54
C ARG A 173 47.86 -31.05 -3.79
N ILE A 174 47.45 -31.59 -2.65
CA ILE A 174 46.29 -31.11 -1.88
C ILE A 174 46.49 -29.65 -1.41
N GLY A 175 47.72 -29.26 -1.05
CA GLY A 175 48.00 -27.87 -0.65
C GLY A 175 47.72 -26.88 -1.79
N ILE A 176 48.30 -27.11 -2.97
CA ILE A 176 48.02 -26.30 -4.16
C ILE A 176 46.54 -26.34 -4.55
N PHE A 177 45.90 -27.51 -4.45
CA PHE A 177 44.47 -27.64 -4.77
C PHE A 177 43.60 -26.77 -3.85
N SER A 178 43.94 -26.70 -2.57
CA SER A 178 43.21 -25.92 -1.57
C SER A 178 43.21 -24.43 -1.92
N VAL A 179 44.39 -23.88 -2.25
CA VAL A 179 44.53 -22.49 -2.72
C VAL A 179 43.76 -22.28 -4.02
N LEU A 180 43.83 -23.23 -4.94
CA LEU A 180 43.17 -23.15 -6.24
C LEU A 180 41.64 -23.10 -6.11
N LEU A 181 41.04 -23.93 -5.26
CA LEU A 181 39.59 -23.93 -5.01
C LEU A 181 39.11 -22.59 -4.47
N ASP A 182 39.80 -22.06 -3.46
CA ASP A 182 39.39 -20.79 -2.83
C ASP A 182 39.60 -19.60 -3.79
N ALA A 183 40.71 -19.58 -4.54
CA ALA A 183 40.96 -18.55 -5.54
C ALA A 183 39.93 -18.60 -6.69
N VAL A 184 39.58 -19.80 -7.19
CA VAL A 184 38.54 -19.95 -8.22
C VAL A 184 37.15 -19.62 -7.67
N GLY A 185 36.85 -19.99 -6.42
CA GLY A 185 35.60 -19.63 -5.75
C GLY A 185 35.40 -18.12 -5.72
N ARG A 186 36.47 -17.36 -5.40
CA ARG A 186 36.46 -15.90 -5.47
C ARG A 186 36.31 -15.38 -6.89
N ALA A 187 37.01 -15.97 -7.86
CA ALA A 187 36.88 -15.57 -9.27
C ALA A 187 35.43 -15.73 -9.77
N LEU A 188 34.77 -16.83 -9.43
CA LEU A 188 33.35 -17.08 -9.75
C LEU A 188 32.39 -16.07 -9.09
N ALA A 189 32.78 -15.51 -7.94
CA ALA A 189 32.07 -14.44 -7.24
C ALA A 189 32.43 -13.03 -7.76
N GLY A 190 33.22 -12.92 -8.84
CA GLY A 190 33.63 -11.64 -9.45
C GLY A 190 34.95 -11.08 -8.92
N GLY A 191 35.71 -11.86 -8.15
CA GLY A 191 37.05 -11.53 -7.70
C GLY A 191 38.14 -11.74 -8.78
N PRO A 192 39.42 -11.66 -8.39
CA PRO A 192 40.56 -11.84 -9.30
C PRO A 192 40.56 -13.21 -10.00
N PRO A 193 40.80 -13.29 -11.33
CA PRO A 193 41.09 -14.53 -12.02
C PRO A 193 42.39 -15.18 -11.52
N VAL A 194 42.57 -16.46 -11.84
CA VAL A 194 43.71 -17.27 -11.41
C VAL A 194 44.59 -17.62 -12.60
N VAL A 195 45.90 -17.41 -12.47
CA VAL A 195 46.91 -17.85 -13.41
C VAL A 195 47.73 -18.97 -12.78
N LEU A 196 47.66 -20.16 -13.35
CA LEU A 196 48.36 -21.34 -12.86
C LEU A 196 49.51 -21.71 -13.81
N GLY A 197 50.73 -21.69 -13.30
CA GLY A 197 51.90 -22.23 -13.98
C GLY A 197 51.86 -23.75 -14.02
N CYS A 198 51.74 -24.33 -15.22
CA CYS A 198 51.71 -25.78 -15.44
C CYS A 198 52.90 -26.24 -16.29
N GLN A 199 53.38 -27.44 -15.98
CA GLN A 199 54.47 -28.13 -16.67
C GLN A 199 54.11 -28.42 -18.12
N ASP A 200 52.86 -28.80 -18.39
CA ASP A 200 52.32 -29.04 -19.71
C ASP A 200 50.78 -28.86 -19.73
N THR A 201 50.20 -28.98 -20.92
CA THR A 201 48.75 -28.78 -21.13
C THR A 201 47.89 -29.91 -20.57
N ASP A 202 48.45 -31.11 -20.38
CA ASP A 202 47.74 -32.21 -19.75
C ASP A 202 47.65 -31.99 -18.24
N ARG A 203 48.74 -31.55 -17.59
CA ARG A 203 48.73 -31.11 -16.18
C ARG A 203 47.72 -29.99 -15.95
N ALA A 204 47.70 -28.99 -16.83
CA ALA A 204 46.69 -27.93 -16.80
C ALA A 204 45.26 -28.50 -16.84
N ALA A 205 44.99 -29.44 -17.75
CA ALA A 205 43.68 -30.08 -17.85
C ALA A 205 43.30 -30.87 -16.59
N HIS A 206 44.24 -31.55 -15.92
CA HIS A 206 43.98 -32.25 -14.66
C HIS A 206 43.62 -31.28 -13.52
N TRP A 207 44.30 -30.14 -13.40
CA TRP A 207 43.94 -29.11 -12.39
C TRP A 207 42.57 -28.50 -12.65
N ILE A 208 42.26 -28.16 -13.90
CA ILE A 208 40.93 -27.66 -14.28
C ILE A 208 39.86 -28.73 -14.03
N ALA A 209 40.15 -29.99 -14.32
CA ALA A 209 39.27 -31.12 -14.03
C ALA A 209 39.05 -31.31 -12.54
N ALA A 210 40.10 -31.17 -11.71
CA ALA A 210 40.00 -31.24 -10.27
C ALA A 210 38.99 -30.22 -9.73
N VAL A 211 39.14 -28.95 -10.10
CA VAL A 211 38.19 -27.89 -9.70
C VAL A 211 36.77 -28.20 -10.23
N SER A 212 36.66 -28.66 -11.47
CA SER A 212 35.38 -28.98 -12.10
C SER A 212 34.62 -30.13 -11.42
N HIS A 213 35.32 -31.14 -10.92
CA HIS A 213 34.69 -32.29 -10.24
C HIS A 213 34.30 -32.00 -8.79
N PHE A 214 34.95 -31.04 -8.13
CA PHE A 214 34.60 -30.56 -6.78
C PHE A 214 33.49 -29.50 -6.79
N MET A 215 32.78 -29.35 -7.91
CA MET A 215 31.50 -28.65 -8.03
C MET A 215 30.54 -29.47 -8.87
N SER A 216 29.25 -29.14 -8.86
CA SER A 216 28.27 -29.85 -9.69
C SER A 216 28.48 -29.62 -11.20
N PRO A 217 28.02 -30.54 -12.08
CA PRO A 217 28.11 -30.39 -13.53
C PRO A 217 27.47 -29.09 -14.05
N GLY A 218 26.36 -28.68 -13.47
CA GLY A 218 25.65 -27.45 -13.78
C GLY A 218 26.44 -26.21 -13.41
N THR A 219 27.02 -26.17 -12.20
CA THR A 219 27.89 -25.07 -11.76
C THR A 219 29.16 -24.98 -12.60
N CYS A 220 29.73 -26.10 -12.99
CA CYS A 220 30.93 -26.18 -13.85
C CYS A 220 30.74 -25.48 -15.20
N ARG A 221 29.52 -25.30 -15.69
CA ARG A 221 29.26 -24.57 -16.95
C ARG A 221 29.48 -23.08 -16.82
N ARG A 222 29.47 -22.53 -15.61
CA ARG A 222 29.80 -21.12 -15.35
C ARG A 222 31.30 -20.92 -15.11
N PHE A 223 32.03 -22.00 -14.88
CA PHE A 223 33.47 -21.99 -14.69
C PHE A 223 34.20 -21.97 -16.04
N GLY A 224 34.52 -20.77 -16.53
CA GLY A 224 35.39 -20.57 -17.70
C GLY A 224 36.88 -20.79 -17.39
N TRP A 225 37.64 -21.32 -18.34
CA TRP A 225 39.06 -21.67 -18.17
C TRP A 225 39.81 -21.80 -19.51
N SER A 226 41.14 -21.85 -19.45
CA SER A 226 42.03 -22.14 -20.58
C SER A 226 43.16 -23.09 -20.16
N THR A 227 43.39 -24.17 -20.92
CA THR A 227 44.49 -25.13 -20.65
C THR A 227 45.87 -24.61 -21.08
N PHE A 228 45.91 -23.53 -21.85
CA PHE A 228 47.16 -22.93 -22.31
C PHE A 228 46.91 -21.51 -22.81
N ASP A 229 47.58 -20.54 -22.21
CA ASP A 229 47.86 -19.23 -22.80
C ASP A 229 49.28 -18.81 -22.44
N ARG A 230 49.80 -17.78 -23.11
CA ARG A 230 51.04 -17.13 -22.67
C ARG A 230 50.71 -16.08 -21.65
N LEU A 231 51.59 -15.85 -20.69
CA LEU A 231 51.34 -14.89 -19.60
C LEU A 231 50.97 -13.49 -20.12
N HIS A 232 51.62 -13.04 -21.20
CA HIS A 232 51.35 -11.74 -21.83
C HIS A 232 50.00 -11.64 -22.57
N ALA A 233 49.27 -12.75 -22.70
CA ALA A 233 47.97 -12.87 -23.38
C ALA A 233 46.84 -13.28 -22.42
N VAL A 234 47.10 -13.34 -21.10
CA VAL A 234 46.09 -13.70 -20.09
C VAL A 234 44.89 -12.75 -20.12
N ASP A 235 45.13 -11.46 -20.34
CA ASP A 235 44.06 -10.45 -20.40
C ASP A 235 42.99 -10.77 -21.45
N ASP A 236 43.39 -11.36 -22.59
CA ASP A 236 42.45 -11.75 -23.65
C ASP A 236 41.57 -12.93 -23.20
N ALA A 237 42.14 -13.90 -22.49
CA ALA A 237 41.40 -15.04 -21.95
C ALA A 237 40.44 -14.61 -20.83
N VAL A 238 40.88 -13.70 -19.96
CA VAL A 238 40.04 -13.10 -18.90
C VAL A 238 38.88 -12.30 -19.53
N ALA A 239 39.16 -11.46 -20.53
CA ALA A 239 38.14 -10.73 -21.27
C ALA A 239 37.15 -11.67 -21.98
N GLY A 240 37.61 -12.86 -22.39
CA GLY A 240 36.79 -13.94 -22.93
C GLY A 240 36.00 -14.75 -21.88
N GLY A 241 36.11 -14.43 -20.58
CA GLY A 241 35.36 -15.06 -19.51
C GLY A 241 36.06 -16.24 -18.80
N ALA A 242 37.39 -16.38 -18.94
CA ALA A 242 38.15 -17.36 -18.19
C ALA A 242 38.40 -16.91 -16.73
N HIS A 243 38.16 -17.82 -15.79
CA HIS A 243 38.44 -17.65 -14.36
C HIS A 243 39.77 -18.32 -13.97
N LEU A 244 40.14 -19.42 -14.64
CA LEU A 244 41.40 -20.13 -14.46
C LEU A 244 42.15 -20.26 -15.78
N ILE A 245 43.34 -19.69 -15.87
CA ILE A 245 44.17 -19.67 -17.06
C ILE A 245 45.48 -20.39 -16.75
N ALA A 246 45.76 -21.48 -17.46
CA ALA A 246 47.04 -22.16 -17.34
C ALA A 246 48.07 -21.54 -18.29
N VAL A 247 49.27 -21.29 -17.77
CA VAL A 247 50.42 -20.79 -18.52
C VAL A 247 51.60 -21.75 -18.35
N PRO A 248 52.55 -21.82 -19.31
CA PRO A 248 53.77 -22.59 -19.13
C PRO A 248 54.59 -22.11 -17.93
N LEU A 249 55.26 -23.03 -17.22
CA LEU A 249 56.19 -22.67 -16.13
C LEU A 249 57.28 -21.67 -16.56
N ASP A 250 57.72 -21.75 -17.81
CA ASP A 250 58.74 -20.86 -18.40
C ASP A 250 58.32 -19.37 -18.44
N ASP A 251 57.02 -19.07 -18.38
CA ASP A 251 56.53 -17.70 -18.32
C ASP A 251 56.60 -17.10 -16.89
N LEU A 252 56.85 -17.93 -15.87
CA LEU A 252 56.92 -17.53 -14.46
C LEU A 252 58.38 -17.41 -13.99
N PRO A 253 58.75 -16.44 -13.11
CA PRO A 253 57.92 -15.63 -12.20
C PRO A 253 57.36 -14.31 -12.79
N GLY A 254 57.03 -14.23 -14.08
CA GLY A 254 56.28 -13.08 -14.59
C GLY A 254 54.98 -12.84 -13.82
N ASP A 255 54.53 -11.58 -13.78
CA ASP A 255 53.34 -11.13 -13.07
C ASP A 255 52.19 -10.82 -14.05
N ALA A 256 50.95 -11.03 -13.61
CA ALA A 256 49.73 -10.70 -14.33
C ALA A 256 48.84 -9.84 -13.44
N ALA A 257 48.89 -8.52 -13.64
CA ALA A 257 48.24 -7.55 -12.77
C ALA A 257 46.73 -7.82 -12.62
N GLY A 258 46.26 -7.92 -11.37
CA GLY A 258 44.86 -8.20 -11.08
C GLY A 258 44.46 -9.67 -11.14
N CYS A 259 45.42 -10.59 -11.33
CA CYS A 259 45.25 -12.03 -11.17
C CYS A 259 45.98 -12.53 -9.91
N VAL A 260 45.60 -13.70 -9.41
CA VAL A 260 46.39 -14.48 -8.44
C VAL A 260 47.27 -15.43 -9.22
N VAL A 261 48.59 -15.39 -9.00
CA VAL A 261 49.57 -16.13 -9.83
C VAL A 261 50.38 -17.11 -8.98
N PHE A 262 50.38 -18.40 -9.32
CA PHE A 262 51.23 -19.40 -8.66
C PHE A 262 51.51 -20.60 -9.58
N ARG A 263 52.46 -21.46 -9.20
CA ARG A 263 52.83 -22.67 -9.96
C ARG A 263 52.26 -23.92 -9.31
N GLU A 264 52.03 -24.95 -10.12
CA GLU A 264 51.64 -26.26 -9.61
C GLU A 264 52.71 -26.98 -8.76
N LEU A 265 53.96 -26.49 -8.79
CA LEU A 265 55.10 -27.03 -8.06
C LEU A 265 55.46 -26.20 -6.82
N ASP A 266 54.78 -25.08 -6.58
CA ASP A 266 55.03 -24.24 -5.42
C ASP A 266 54.60 -24.98 -4.13
N SER A 267 55.11 -24.54 -2.98
CA SER A 267 54.68 -25.03 -1.66
C SER A 267 54.02 -23.89 -0.87
N PRO A 268 52.70 -23.65 -1.07
CA PRO A 268 52.01 -22.55 -0.41
C PRO A 268 51.90 -22.77 1.09
N ASP A 269 51.92 -21.68 1.85
CA ASP A 269 51.55 -21.70 3.26
C ASP A 269 50.02 -21.68 3.34
N LEU A 270 49.42 -22.75 3.85
CA LEU A 270 47.97 -22.84 4.01
C LEU A 270 47.49 -22.02 5.21
N GLY A 271 46.42 -21.28 5.00
CA GLY A 271 45.78 -20.44 6.01
C GLY A 271 44.75 -21.18 6.87
N GLU A 272 44.02 -20.41 7.68
CA GLU A 272 42.91 -20.85 8.51
C GLU A 272 41.63 -20.08 8.14
N LEU A 273 40.47 -20.74 8.11
CA LEU A 273 39.18 -20.09 7.87
C LEU A 273 38.92 -19.04 8.97
N ASP A 274 38.47 -17.85 8.58
CA ASP A 274 38.32 -16.66 9.44
C ASP A 274 39.62 -16.18 10.15
N GLY A 275 40.77 -16.71 9.73
CA GLY A 275 42.09 -16.39 10.25
C GLY A 275 43.04 -15.86 9.18
N GLU A 276 44.24 -16.44 9.13
CA GLU A 276 45.25 -16.06 8.13
C GLU A 276 44.88 -16.62 6.75
N PRO A 277 45.06 -15.84 5.66
CA PRO A 277 44.84 -16.34 4.29
C PRO A 277 45.93 -17.34 3.89
N HIS A 278 45.66 -18.14 2.87
CA HIS A 278 46.73 -18.86 2.17
C HIS A 278 47.73 -17.86 1.58
N CYS A 279 49.01 -18.18 1.62
CA CYS A 279 50.08 -17.39 1.03
C CYS A 279 50.82 -18.23 -0.01
N VAL A 280 50.81 -17.79 -1.26
CA VAL A 280 51.58 -18.42 -2.35
C VAL A 280 52.99 -17.82 -2.42
N GLU A 281 53.93 -18.50 -3.09
CA GLU A 281 55.36 -18.13 -3.06
C GLU A 281 55.68 -16.72 -3.58
N ASN A 282 54.83 -16.17 -4.45
CA ASN A 282 54.99 -14.79 -4.95
C ASN A 282 54.51 -13.72 -3.94
N GLY A 283 53.93 -14.13 -2.81
CA GLY A 283 53.40 -13.28 -1.75
C GLY A 283 51.93 -12.91 -1.89
N ASP A 284 51.22 -13.40 -2.91
CA ASP A 284 49.77 -13.18 -3.03
C ASP A 284 49.01 -13.90 -1.91
N LEU A 285 47.95 -13.26 -1.43
CA LEU A 285 47.12 -13.75 -0.35
C LEU A 285 45.75 -14.19 -0.87
N VAL A 286 45.37 -15.43 -0.58
CA VAL A 286 44.07 -16.02 -0.93
C VAL A 286 43.33 -16.35 0.36
N PRO A 287 42.26 -15.61 0.72
CA PRO A 287 41.42 -15.94 1.86
C PRO A 287 40.93 -17.38 1.78
N VAL A 288 40.99 -18.07 2.92
CA VAL A 288 40.50 -19.45 3.02
C VAL A 288 38.98 -19.45 2.92
N GLY A 289 38.44 -20.38 2.14
CA GLY A 289 37.02 -20.61 2.00
C GLY A 289 36.61 -22.00 2.51
N PRO A 290 35.31 -22.22 2.80
CA PRO A 290 34.81 -23.53 3.19
C PRO A 290 35.08 -24.61 2.13
N TRP A 291 35.21 -24.22 0.86
CA TRP A 291 35.35 -25.16 -0.25
C TRP A 291 36.66 -25.96 -0.17
N SER A 292 37.78 -25.32 0.16
CA SER A 292 39.06 -26.02 0.30
C SER A 292 39.09 -26.94 1.52
N LEU A 293 38.47 -26.55 2.64
CA LEU A 293 38.37 -27.38 3.84
C LEU A 293 37.51 -28.62 3.62
N LEU A 294 36.34 -28.46 2.99
CA LEU A 294 35.49 -29.59 2.58
C LEU A 294 36.25 -30.55 1.66
N ALA A 295 37.01 -30.01 0.69
CA ALA A 295 37.80 -30.82 -0.22
C ALA A 295 38.92 -31.59 0.48
N GLN A 296 39.63 -30.98 1.43
CA GLN A 296 40.68 -31.64 2.21
C GLN A 296 40.13 -32.81 3.02
N THR A 297 38.98 -32.64 3.68
CA THR A 297 38.31 -33.71 4.45
C THR A 297 37.87 -34.87 3.57
N VAL A 298 37.39 -34.57 2.36
CA VAL A 298 36.96 -35.58 1.40
C VAL A 298 38.15 -36.34 0.78
N LEU A 299 39.31 -35.67 0.62
CA LEU A 299 40.52 -36.23 0.00
C LEU A 299 41.41 -37.05 0.95
N VAL A 300 40.90 -37.47 2.11
CA VAL A 300 41.64 -38.34 3.03
C VAL A 300 41.91 -39.72 2.43
N ASP A 301 40.97 -40.24 1.63
CA ASP A 301 41.09 -41.52 0.92
C ASP A 301 40.35 -41.47 -0.44
N ALA A 302 40.81 -42.25 -1.41
CA ALA A 302 40.28 -42.24 -2.77
C ALA A 302 38.83 -42.77 -2.87
N ASP A 303 38.46 -43.77 -2.08
CA ASP A 303 37.10 -44.34 -2.09
C ASP A 303 36.12 -43.40 -1.39
N VAL A 304 36.53 -42.79 -0.28
CA VAL A 304 35.78 -41.72 0.40
C VAL A 304 35.55 -40.54 -0.54
N ALA A 305 36.60 -40.06 -1.20
CA ALA A 305 36.51 -38.96 -2.16
C ALA A 305 35.55 -39.26 -3.32
N ARG A 306 35.65 -40.48 -3.86
CA ARG A 306 34.76 -40.96 -4.91
C ARG A 306 33.30 -40.98 -4.47
N GLY A 307 33.02 -41.50 -3.27
CA GLY A 307 31.68 -41.56 -2.70
C GLY A 307 31.06 -40.18 -2.55
N ALA A 308 31.80 -39.25 -1.92
CA ALA A 308 31.36 -37.88 -1.71
C ALA A 308 31.07 -37.14 -3.03
N LEU A 309 31.95 -37.25 -4.03
CA LEU A 309 31.77 -36.60 -5.33
C LEU A 309 30.65 -37.23 -6.18
N VAL A 310 30.37 -38.53 -6.02
CA VAL A 310 29.15 -39.14 -6.58
C VAL A 310 27.94 -38.50 -5.92
N ARG A 311 27.90 -38.49 -4.58
CA ARG A 311 26.77 -37.97 -3.82
C ARG A 311 26.50 -36.49 -4.09
N GLN A 312 27.54 -35.69 -4.24
CA GLN A 312 27.51 -34.30 -4.69
C GLN A 312 26.70 -34.14 -6.00
N ASP A 313 27.01 -34.94 -7.01
CA ASP A 313 26.33 -34.87 -8.31
C ASP A 313 24.87 -35.36 -8.21
N GLU A 314 24.57 -36.29 -7.31
CA GLU A 314 23.19 -36.73 -7.06
C GLU A 314 22.34 -35.66 -6.41
N ILE A 315 22.88 -35.00 -5.38
CA ILE A 315 22.25 -33.89 -4.65
C ILE A 315 21.97 -32.74 -5.59
N ALA A 316 22.97 -32.34 -6.38
CA ALA A 316 22.81 -31.25 -7.36
C ALA A 316 21.68 -31.55 -8.34
N ARG A 317 21.62 -32.78 -8.87
CA ARG A 317 20.57 -33.22 -9.79
C ARG A 317 19.18 -33.22 -9.16
N GLU A 318 19.05 -33.57 -7.88
CA GLU A 318 17.76 -33.59 -7.18
C GLU A 318 17.15 -32.18 -7.06
N VAL A 319 17.99 -31.16 -6.84
CA VAL A 319 17.56 -29.74 -6.81
C VAL A 319 17.59 -29.06 -8.18
N GLY A 320 17.86 -29.80 -9.27
CA GLY A 320 17.82 -29.32 -10.66
C GLY A 320 19.14 -28.83 -11.25
N ASP A 321 20.20 -28.70 -10.45
CA ASP A 321 21.56 -28.33 -10.86
C ASP A 321 21.67 -27.00 -11.63
N GLU A 322 20.94 -25.99 -11.16
CA GLU A 322 20.93 -24.65 -11.74
C GLU A 322 21.31 -23.60 -10.70
N GLY A 323 22.29 -22.75 -11.04
CA GLY A 323 22.67 -21.60 -10.20
C GLY A 323 23.25 -21.98 -8.83
N LEU A 324 23.58 -23.25 -8.59
CA LEU A 324 24.10 -23.73 -7.31
C LEU A 324 25.45 -23.09 -6.99
N SER A 325 25.72 -22.91 -5.70
CA SER A 325 27.07 -22.62 -5.23
C SER A 325 28.03 -23.76 -5.63
N PRO A 326 29.32 -23.47 -5.92
CA PRO A 326 30.31 -24.51 -6.20
C PRO A 326 30.53 -25.47 -5.02
N MET A 327 30.35 -25.00 -3.79
CA MET A 327 30.63 -25.79 -2.57
C MET A 327 29.38 -26.43 -1.94
N TRP A 328 28.17 -25.90 -2.20
CA TRP A 328 26.95 -26.37 -1.53
C TRP A 328 26.63 -27.86 -1.73
N PRO A 329 26.71 -28.44 -2.95
CA PRO A 329 26.45 -29.87 -3.12
C PRO A 329 27.44 -30.76 -2.36
N LEU A 330 28.70 -30.33 -2.21
CA LEU A 330 29.70 -31.07 -1.44
C LEU A 330 29.45 -30.95 0.06
N ALA A 331 29.09 -29.76 0.54
CA ALA A 331 28.69 -29.53 1.93
C ALA A 331 27.50 -30.42 2.33
N MET A 332 26.47 -30.52 1.46
CA MET A 332 25.35 -31.44 1.68
C MET A 332 25.78 -32.92 1.71
N ALA A 333 26.78 -33.30 0.91
CA ALA A 333 27.33 -34.66 0.95
C ALA A 333 28.09 -34.94 2.27
N VAL A 334 28.83 -33.95 2.78
CA VAL A 334 29.52 -34.01 4.08
C VAL A 334 28.52 -34.14 5.23
N VAL A 335 27.44 -33.34 5.23
CA VAL A 335 26.38 -33.43 6.26
C VAL A 335 25.66 -34.78 6.23
N ALA A 336 25.52 -35.38 5.05
CA ALA A 336 24.84 -36.66 4.89
C ALA A 336 25.69 -37.87 5.34
N ASP A 337 27.00 -37.71 5.49
CA ASP A 337 27.93 -38.80 5.82
C ASP A 337 28.71 -38.51 7.11
N THR A 338 28.40 -39.27 8.15
CA THR A 338 29.02 -39.14 9.46
C THR A 338 30.53 -39.37 9.48
N GLU A 339 31.08 -40.08 8.48
CA GLU A 339 32.53 -40.29 8.36
C GLU A 339 33.27 -39.01 7.93
N LEU A 340 32.56 -38.01 7.39
CA LEU A 340 33.10 -36.74 6.89
C LEU A 340 32.91 -35.56 7.86
N HIS A 341 32.40 -35.80 9.07
CA HIS A 341 32.04 -34.73 10.02
C HIS A 341 33.22 -33.92 10.57
N ASP A 342 34.47 -34.26 10.22
CA ASP A 342 35.64 -33.43 10.51
C ASP A 342 35.55 -32.02 9.86
N ALA A 343 34.72 -31.85 8.82
CA ALA A 343 34.38 -30.53 8.23
C ALA A 343 32.88 -30.19 8.35
N LEU A 344 32.21 -30.67 9.41
CA LEU A 344 30.77 -30.42 9.62
C LEU A 344 30.47 -28.94 9.87
N ASP A 345 31.35 -28.24 10.58
CA ASP A 345 31.17 -26.81 10.89
C ASP A 345 31.21 -25.96 9.60
N GLU A 346 32.16 -26.24 8.70
CA GLU A 346 32.26 -25.60 7.39
C GLU A 346 31.06 -25.94 6.50
N ALA A 347 30.65 -27.22 6.47
CA ALA A 347 29.49 -27.65 5.71
C ALA A 347 28.22 -26.94 6.21
N THR A 348 28.07 -26.83 7.53
CA THR A 348 26.98 -26.13 8.19
C THR A 348 26.92 -24.67 7.77
N THR A 349 28.04 -23.94 7.81
CA THR A 349 28.13 -22.55 7.31
C THR A 349 27.68 -22.43 5.86
N VAL A 350 28.13 -23.33 4.98
CA VAL A 350 27.71 -23.34 3.57
C VAL A 350 26.20 -23.57 3.42
N LEU A 351 25.61 -24.48 4.20
CA LEU A 351 24.17 -24.72 4.19
C LEU A 351 23.40 -23.49 4.70
N PHE A 352 23.87 -22.85 5.77
CA PHE A 352 23.27 -21.64 6.32
C PHE A 352 23.26 -20.50 5.30
N GLU A 353 24.35 -20.29 4.56
CA GLU A 353 24.50 -19.12 3.70
C GLU A 353 24.06 -19.35 2.24
N GLN A 354 24.17 -20.59 1.73
CA GLN A 354 24.15 -20.85 0.28
C GLN A 354 23.13 -21.90 -0.16
N SER A 355 22.19 -22.29 0.71
CA SER A 355 21.13 -23.25 0.35
C SER A 355 20.18 -22.71 -0.73
N PRO A 356 19.95 -23.44 -1.84
CA PRO A 356 19.09 -23.01 -2.93
C PRO A 356 17.60 -23.19 -2.57
N ALA A 357 16.74 -22.30 -3.06
CA ALA A 357 15.29 -22.38 -2.85
C ALA A 357 14.67 -23.74 -3.23
N ALA A 358 15.20 -24.37 -4.28
CA ALA A 358 14.72 -25.67 -4.77
C ALA A 358 14.82 -26.81 -3.73
N VAL A 359 15.67 -26.69 -2.70
CA VAL A 359 15.86 -27.74 -1.69
C VAL A 359 14.57 -28.02 -0.89
N LEU A 360 13.75 -27.00 -0.64
CA LEU A 360 12.52 -27.12 0.16
C LEU A 360 11.48 -28.06 -0.45
N GLY A 361 11.53 -28.28 -1.76
CA GLY A 361 10.63 -29.18 -2.48
C GLY A 361 11.12 -30.62 -2.61
N THR A 362 12.23 -30.97 -1.96
CA THR A 362 12.91 -32.26 -2.06
C THR A 362 13.02 -32.95 -0.72
N ASP A 363 13.36 -34.25 -0.71
CA ASP A 363 13.59 -34.99 0.53
C ASP A 363 14.85 -34.50 1.27
N LEU A 364 15.76 -33.81 0.57
CA LEU A 364 16.96 -33.20 1.14
C LEU A 364 16.66 -32.08 2.15
N ALA A 365 15.44 -31.52 2.17
CA ALA A 365 15.06 -30.52 3.16
C ALA A 365 15.22 -31.02 4.60
N SER A 366 15.06 -32.34 4.85
CA SER A 366 15.25 -32.90 6.18
C SER A 366 16.70 -32.81 6.67
N LEU A 367 17.69 -32.95 5.78
CA LEU A 367 19.11 -32.78 6.14
C LEU A 367 19.41 -31.33 6.53
N VAL A 368 18.79 -30.37 5.83
CA VAL A 368 18.92 -28.95 6.22
C VAL A 368 18.24 -28.71 7.56
N VAL A 369 17.09 -29.33 7.83
CA VAL A 369 16.44 -29.29 9.16
C VAL A 369 17.37 -29.82 10.25
N ASP A 370 18.06 -30.94 10.03
CA ASP A 370 18.98 -31.53 11.01
C ASP A 370 20.16 -30.59 11.37
N VAL A 371 20.50 -29.66 10.49
CA VAL A 371 21.52 -28.61 10.70
C VAL A 371 20.94 -27.35 11.34
N VAL A 372 19.73 -26.97 10.95
CA VAL A 372 19.03 -25.77 11.43
C VAL A 372 18.50 -25.94 12.85
N ASP A 373 17.96 -27.12 13.18
CA ASP A 373 17.29 -27.43 14.44
C ASP A 373 18.19 -27.25 15.68
N PRO A 374 19.46 -27.73 15.69
CA PRO A 374 20.39 -27.48 16.79
C PRO A 374 20.70 -25.99 16.99
N GLY A 375 20.78 -25.21 15.91
CA GLY A 375 21.06 -23.77 15.97
C GLY A 375 19.95 -22.95 16.64
N LEU A 376 18.74 -23.50 16.73
CA LEU A 376 17.60 -22.93 17.44
C LEU A 376 17.53 -23.35 18.93
N GLY A 377 18.43 -24.20 19.43
CA GLY A 377 18.41 -24.72 20.80
C GLY A 377 17.35 -25.81 21.00
N ASP A 378 16.94 -26.09 22.24
CA ASP A 378 15.99 -27.19 22.57
C ASP A 378 14.61 -26.71 23.04
N THR A 379 14.48 -25.43 23.40
CA THR A 379 13.26 -24.86 24.00
C THR A 379 12.61 -23.83 23.09
N ALA A 380 11.33 -23.53 23.32
CA ALA A 380 10.64 -22.46 22.61
C ALA A 380 11.30 -21.09 22.84
N GLU A 381 11.85 -20.85 24.03
CA GLU A 381 12.57 -19.61 24.36
C GLU A 381 13.92 -19.50 23.63
N ASP A 382 14.66 -20.60 23.49
CA ASP A 382 15.91 -20.60 22.73
C ASP A 382 15.63 -20.39 21.23
N ALA A 383 14.60 -21.04 20.72
CA ALA A 383 14.17 -20.90 19.33
C ALA A 383 13.70 -19.48 19.02
N ALA A 384 12.92 -18.85 19.91
CA ALA A 384 12.50 -17.46 19.78
C ALA A 384 13.70 -16.50 19.74
N ARG A 385 14.67 -16.71 20.63
CA ARG A 385 15.86 -15.86 20.72
C ARG A 385 16.76 -16.02 19.49
N ALA A 386 16.91 -17.24 18.98
CA ALA A 386 17.68 -17.53 17.78
C ALA A 386 16.99 -16.97 16.53
N LEU A 387 15.70 -17.26 16.35
CA LEU A 387 14.91 -16.77 15.22
C LEU A 387 14.90 -15.25 15.15
N GLY A 388 14.74 -14.56 16.28
CA GLY A 388 14.78 -13.09 16.32
C GLY A 388 16.09 -12.48 15.81
N ARG A 389 17.22 -13.21 15.87
CA ARG A 389 18.48 -12.79 15.23
C ARG A 389 18.50 -13.16 13.74
N TRP A 390 18.09 -14.38 13.42
CA TRP A 390 18.20 -14.96 12.08
C TRP A 390 17.27 -14.34 11.05
N VAL A 391 16.08 -13.90 11.46
CA VAL A 391 15.13 -13.24 10.55
C VAL A 391 15.69 -11.92 10.00
N THR A 392 16.53 -11.24 10.78
CA THR A 392 17.20 -9.99 10.39
C THR A 392 18.57 -10.20 9.76
N ASP A 393 19.01 -11.46 9.64
CA ASP A 393 20.33 -11.79 9.11
C ASP A 393 20.26 -12.04 7.61
N ASP A 394 20.78 -11.08 6.84
CA ASP A 394 20.82 -11.13 5.38
C ASP A 394 21.84 -12.16 4.84
N THR A 395 22.75 -12.67 5.68
CA THR A 395 23.72 -13.71 5.28
C THR A 395 23.08 -15.07 5.14
N LEU A 396 21.97 -15.33 5.85
CA LEU A 396 21.28 -16.60 5.80
C LEU A 396 20.54 -16.80 4.47
N ALA A 397 20.55 -18.04 3.99
CA ALA A 397 19.78 -18.45 2.84
C ALA A 397 18.28 -18.46 3.17
N ALA A 398 17.44 -18.07 2.21
CA ALA A 398 15.99 -18.04 2.40
C ALA A 398 15.38 -19.38 2.87
N PRO A 399 15.80 -20.56 2.34
CA PRO A 399 15.33 -21.85 2.85
C PRO A 399 15.59 -22.09 4.33
N VAL A 400 16.73 -21.61 4.83
CA VAL A 400 17.12 -21.79 6.22
C VAL A 400 16.26 -20.95 7.14
N ARG A 401 15.99 -19.68 6.76
CA ARG A 401 15.03 -18.85 7.49
C ARG A 401 13.63 -19.46 7.49
N GLU A 402 13.16 -19.97 6.35
CA GLU A 402 11.85 -20.62 6.26
C GLU A 402 11.74 -21.85 7.18
N LEU A 403 12.70 -22.77 7.11
CA LEU A 403 12.74 -23.94 7.98
C LEU A 403 12.84 -23.54 9.46
N ALA A 404 13.63 -22.52 9.79
CA ALA A 404 13.77 -22.03 11.15
C ALA A 404 12.44 -21.49 11.71
N THR A 405 11.68 -20.73 10.92
CA THR A 405 10.36 -20.22 11.34
C THR A 405 9.37 -21.36 11.60
N ARG A 406 9.43 -22.43 10.80
CA ARG A 406 8.58 -23.62 10.95
C ARG A 406 8.94 -24.40 12.21
N ILE A 407 10.23 -24.62 12.48
CA ILE A 407 10.71 -25.29 13.70
C ILE A 407 10.32 -24.50 14.95
N PHE A 408 10.54 -23.18 14.93
CA PHE A 408 10.09 -22.29 16.00
C PHE A 408 8.60 -22.40 16.26
N ALA A 409 7.76 -22.34 15.22
CA ALA A 409 6.31 -22.40 15.37
C ALA A 409 5.85 -23.72 16.01
N HIS A 410 6.39 -24.87 15.58
CA HIS A 410 6.07 -26.16 16.19
C HIS A 410 6.44 -26.21 17.67
N ARG A 411 7.66 -25.80 18.03
CA ARG A 411 8.12 -25.78 19.43
C ARG A 411 7.28 -24.84 20.29
N ALA A 412 6.92 -23.68 19.76
CA ALA A 412 6.10 -22.70 20.46
C ALA A 412 4.66 -23.17 20.67
N PHE A 413 4.06 -23.87 19.70
CA PHE A 413 2.71 -24.43 19.84
C PHE A 413 2.66 -25.69 20.72
N ASP A 414 3.77 -26.43 20.82
CA ASP A 414 3.89 -27.57 21.73
C ASP A 414 4.20 -27.14 23.18
N ASP A 415 4.82 -25.97 23.39
CA ASP A 415 5.05 -25.37 24.71
C ASP A 415 3.99 -24.31 25.05
N LEU A 416 2.76 -24.78 25.30
CA LEU A 416 1.64 -23.91 25.67
C LEU A 416 1.93 -23.03 26.90
N PRO A 417 2.60 -23.51 27.98
CA PRO A 417 3.02 -22.64 29.09
C PRO A 417 3.89 -21.46 28.68
N TRP A 418 4.86 -21.66 27.77
CA TRP A 418 5.68 -20.58 27.22
C TRP A 418 4.83 -19.61 26.40
N LEU A 419 4.01 -20.12 25.48
CA LEU A 419 3.16 -19.30 24.61
C LEU A 419 2.15 -18.47 25.42
N SER A 420 1.62 -19.05 26.50
CA SER A 420 0.72 -18.38 27.44
C SER A 420 1.37 -17.23 28.18
N GLN A 421 2.70 -17.16 28.25
CA GLN A 421 3.47 -16.11 28.92
C GLN A 421 4.25 -15.21 27.94
N ALA A 422 4.18 -15.50 26.63
CA ALA A 422 4.85 -14.73 25.61
C ALA A 422 4.44 -13.26 25.69
N ASP A 423 5.41 -12.35 25.64
CA ASP A 423 5.20 -10.91 25.54
C ASP A 423 4.96 -10.49 24.07
N PRO A 424 4.61 -9.22 23.78
CA PRO A 424 4.32 -8.79 22.42
C PRO A 424 5.45 -9.05 21.41
N SER A 425 6.71 -8.84 21.79
CA SER A 425 7.86 -9.05 20.90
C SER A 425 8.08 -10.53 20.56
N ARG A 426 7.83 -11.46 21.49
CA ARG A 426 7.84 -12.90 21.18
C ARG A 426 6.69 -13.28 20.25
N ARG A 427 5.51 -12.66 20.40
CA ARG A 427 4.36 -12.93 19.51
C ARG A 427 4.55 -12.36 18.11
N GLU A 428 5.27 -11.26 17.96
CA GLU A 428 5.64 -10.69 16.65
C GLU A 428 6.45 -11.66 15.78
N LEU A 429 7.23 -12.57 16.39
CA LEU A 429 7.99 -13.58 15.62
C LEU A 429 7.11 -14.50 14.77
N PHE A 430 5.84 -14.68 15.14
CA PHE A 430 4.90 -15.49 14.37
C PHE A 430 4.55 -14.87 13.00
N GLU A 431 4.76 -13.57 12.80
CA GLU A 431 4.54 -12.91 11.49
C GLU A 431 5.48 -13.42 10.40
N TYR A 432 6.62 -14.01 10.80
CA TYR A 432 7.59 -14.60 9.87
C TYR A 432 7.28 -16.07 9.56
N CYS A 433 6.31 -16.68 10.25
CA CYS A 433 5.98 -18.08 10.03
C CYS A 433 5.38 -18.30 8.64
N VAL A 434 5.87 -19.33 7.95
CA VAL A 434 5.28 -19.78 6.70
C VAL A 434 4.09 -20.68 6.98
N ARG A 435 2.97 -20.39 6.33
CA ARG A 435 1.75 -21.19 6.41
C ARG A 435 1.96 -22.57 5.78
N THR A 436 2.00 -23.62 6.59
CA THR A 436 2.10 -25.01 6.12
C THR A 436 0.93 -25.87 6.60
N PRO A 437 0.57 -26.96 5.89
CA PRO A 437 -0.56 -27.81 6.26
C PRO A 437 -0.45 -28.43 7.67
N ASP A 438 0.77 -28.77 8.10
CA ASP A 438 1.06 -29.30 9.43
C ASP A 438 0.85 -28.25 10.54
N LEU A 439 1.30 -27.00 10.34
CA LEU A 439 1.08 -25.93 11.30
C LEU A 439 -0.41 -25.53 11.39
N VAL A 440 -1.12 -25.53 10.25
CA VAL A 440 -2.58 -25.31 10.23
C VAL A 440 -3.31 -26.39 11.05
N ALA A 441 -2.92 -27.66 10.92
CA ALA A 441 -3.51 -28.75 11.70
C ALA A 441 -3.23 -28.59 13.22
N THR A 442 -2.02 -28.16 13.59
CA THR A 442 -1.67 -27.83 14.98
C THR A 442 -2.52 -26.68 15.51
N ALA A 443 -2.68 -25.60 14.76
CA ALA A 443 -3.52 -24.46 15.13
C ALA A 443 -4.99 -24.86 15.30
N GLU A 444 -5.56 -25.65 14.37
CA GLU A 444 -6.95 -26.15 14.48
C GLU A 444 -7.17 -27.00 15.73
N ARG A 445 -6.20 -27.85 16.11
CA ARG A 445 -6.25 -28.62 17.36
C ARG A 445 -6.32 -27.70 18.57
N LEU A 446 -5.44 -26.70 18.65
CA LEU A 446 -5.44 -25.72 19.74
C LEU A 446 -6.76 -24.95 19.80
N LEU A 447 -7.29 -24.48 18.66
CA LEU A 447 -8.58 -23.79 18.60
C LEU A 447 -9.73 -24.65 19.16
N LEU A 448 -9.75 -25.95 18.85
CA LEU A 448 -10.76 -26.87 19.42
C LEU A 448 -10.62 -27.04 20.93
N GLU A 449 -9.40 -27.09 21.46
CA GLU A 449 -9.13 -27.14 22.90
C GLU A 449 -9.61 -25.86 23.61
N PHE A 450 -9.29 -24.68 23.06
CA PHE A 450 -9.73 -23.39 23.61
C PHE A 450 -11.25 -23.18 23.49
N ARG A 451 -11.87 -23.67 22.41
CA ARG A 451 -13.33 -23.68 22.28
C ARG A 451 -13.98 -24.49 23.39
N ALA A 452 -13.48 -25.69 23.69
CA ALA A 452 -14.01 -26.51 24.77
C ALA A 452 -13.88 -25.81 26.14
N ARG A 453 -12.75 -25.10 26.37
CA ARG A 453 -12.56 -24.27 27.57
C ARG A 453 -13.57 -23.14 27.65
N ALA A 454 -13.84 -22.42 26.56
CA ALA A 454 -14.82 -21.33 26.54
C ALA A 454 -16.23 -21.83 26.91
N HIS A 455 -16.61 -23.03 26.47
CA HIS A 455 -17.89 -23.66 26.82
C HIS A 455 -18.00 -24.11 28.29
N SER A 456 -16.86 -24.34 28.96
CA SER A 456 -16.89 -24.74 30.38
C SER A 456 -17.33 -23.62 31.33
N GLY A 457 -17.35 -22.36 30.85
CA GLY A 457 -17.77 -21.19 31.63
C GLY A 457 -16.71 -20.62 32.58
N VAL A 458 -15.48 -21.14 32.56
CA VAL A 458 -14.36 -20.61 33.35
C VAL A 458 -13.88 -19.28 32.74
N ARG A 459 -14.08 -18.17 33.46
CA ARG A 459 -13.81 -16.79 32.99
C ARG A 459 -12.86 -16.01 33.90
N HIS A 460 -11.74 -16.62 34.30
CA HIS A 460 -10.69 -15.91 35.05
C HIS A 460 -9.84 -15.04 34.11
N THR A 461 -9.38 -13.88 34.60
CA THR A 461 -8.58 -12.92 33.81
C THR A 461 -7.36 -13.57 33.17
N SER A 462 -6.64 -14.42 33.92
CA SER A 462 -5.46 -15.14 33.43
C SER A 462 -5.77 -16.14 32.31
N VAL A 463 -6.92 -16.82 32.39
CA VAL A 463 -7.36 -17.77 31.36
C VAL A 463 -7.75 -17.06 30.06
N VAL A 464 -8.39 -15.89 30.18
CA VAL A 464 -8.72 -15.07 29.02
C VAL A 464 -7.46 -14.47 28.39
N ALA A 465 -6.52 -14.00 29.21
CA ALA A 465 -5.25 -13.48 28.73
C ALA A 465 -4.44 -14.56 27.99
N GLU A 466 -4.33 -15.76 28.56
CA GLU A 466 -3.74 -16.93 27.88
C GLU A 466 -4.41 -17.19 26.53
N THR A 467 -5.74 -17.25 26.50
CA THR A 467 -6.51 -17.51 25.27
C THR A 467 -6.19 -16.47 24.20
N LEU A 468 -6.18 -15.19 24.56
CA LEU A 468 -5.85 -14.10 23.65
C LEU A 468 -4.44 -14.17 23.10
N ARG A 469 -3.44 -14.51 23.92
CA ARG A 469 -2.03 -14.63 23.48
C ARG A 469 -1.86 -15.75 22.45
N VAL A 470 -2.54 -16.88 22.66
CA VAL A 470 -2.50 -18.03 21.73
C VAL A 470 -3.23 -17.69 20.42
N LEU A 471 -4.42 -17.08 20.51
CA LEU A 471 -5.15 -16.62 19.33
C LEU A 471 -4.34 -15.60 18.52
N ASP A 472 -3.69 -14.65 19.20
CA ASP A 472 -2.83 -13.65 18.56
C ASP A 472 -1.67 -14.30 17.80
N ALA A 473 -1.00 -15.30 18.39
CA ALA A 473 0.07 -16.05 17.72
C ALA A 473 -0.42 -16.83 16.48
N ILE A 474 -1.57 -17.52 16.60
CA ILE A 474 -2.17 -18.28 15.49
C ILE A 474 -2.57 -17.36 14.33
N LEU A 475 -3.11 -16.18 14.64
CA LEU A 475 -3.56 -15.20 13.65
C LEU A 475 -2.38 -14.49 12.98
N ARG A 476 -1.33 -14.13 13.74
CA ARG A 476 -0.09 -13.55 13.18
C ARG A 476 0.64 -14.49 12.23
N ALA A 477 0.61 -15.80 12.51
CA ALA A 477 1.18 -16.82 11.63
C ALA A 477 0.30 -17.17 10.41
N ASP A 478 -0.83 -16.48 10.21
CA ASP A 478 -1.81 -16.78 9.16
C ASP A 478 -2.17 -18.28 9.08
N LEU A 479 -2.45 -18.91 10.23
CA LEU A 479 -2.76 -20.34 10.29
C LEU A 479 -4.28 -20.62 10.25
N VAL A 480 -5.10 -19.57 10.12
CA VAL A 480 -6.56 -19.68 10.18
C VAL A 480 -7.13 -19.84 8.78
N GLY A 481 -7.90 -20.90 8.55
CA GLY A 481 -8.78 -21.04 7.37
C GLY A 481 -10.22 -20.63 7.68
N ALA A 482 -11.16 -20.78 6.73
CA ALA A 482 -12.57 -20.40 6.92
C ALA A 482 -13.21 -21.03 8.18
N ARG A 483 -13.00 -22.34 8.39
CA ARG A 483 -13.49 -23.05 9.58
C ARG A 483 -12.80 -22.57 10.87
N GLY A 484 -11.50 -22.27 10.79
CA GLY A 484 -10.75 -21.73 11.92
C GLY A 484 -11.29 -20.36 12.34
N ALA A 485 -11.66 -19.51 11.40
CA ALA A 485 -12.19 -18.18 11.69
C ALA A 485 -13.50 -18.26 12.49
N GLU A 486 -14.40 -19.18 12.13
CA GLU A 486 -15.62 -19.46 12.90
C GLU A 486 -15.31 -19.89 14.35
N LEU A 487 -14.31 -20.75 14.55
CA LEU A 487 -13.87 -21.16 15.88
C LEU A 487 -13.30 -20.00 16.69
N VAL A 488 -12.50 -19.13 16.05
CA VAL A 488 -11.93 -17.94 16.70
C VAL A 488 -13.06 -17.03 17.19
N PHE A 489 -14.04 -16.71 16.34
CA PHE A 489 -15.20 -15.90 16.75
C PHE A 489 -15.96 -16.53 17.91
N GLU A 490 -16.24 -17.84 17.85
CA GLU A 490 -16.94 -18.55 18.92
C GLU A 490 -16.18 -18.52 20.25
N ILE A 491 -14.84 -18.67 20.23
CA ILE A 491 -13.98 -18.54 21.42
C ILE A 491 -14.04 -17.12 21.98
N LEU A 492 -13.94 -16.12 21.11
CA LEU A 492 -13.97 -14.71 21.51
C LEU A 492 -15.31 -14.34 22.13
N GLU A 493 -16.42 -14.67 21.48
CA GLU A 493 -17.78 -14.36 21.94
C GLU A 493 -18.11 -15.05 23.27
N LEU A 494 -17.77 -16.35 23.43
CA LEU A 494 -18.14 -17.10 24.63
C LEU A 494 -17.21 -16.85 25.83
N GLY A 495 -15.91 -16.65 25.56
CA GLY A 495 -14.86 -16.64 26.57
C GLY A 495 -14.26 -15.27 26.86
N VAL A 496 -13.99 -14.48 25.82
CA VAL A 496 -13.15 -13.27 25.91
C VAL A 496 -14.00 -12.01 26.08
N VAL A 497 -14.93 -11.75 25.16
CA VAL A 497 -15.71 -10.51 25.10
C VAL A 497 -16.49 -10.22 26.39
N PRO A 498 -17.14 -11.19 27.06
CA PRO A 498 -17.82 -10.94 28.33
C PRO A 498 -16.89 -10.43 29.43
N VAL A 499 -15.62 -10.85 29.44
CA VAL A 499 -14.63 -10.41 30.43
C VAL A 499 -14.04 -9.06 30.04
N LEU A 500 -13.81 -8.80 28.75
CA LEU A 500 -13.39 -7.47 28.25
C LEU A 500 -14.46 -6.40 28.53
N CYS A 501 -15.74 -6.76 28.42
CA CYS A 501 -16.86 -5.88 28.74
C CYS A 501 -17.13 -5.75 30.24
N ASP A 502 -16.40 -6.42 31.13
CA ASP A 502 -16.51 -6.25 32.58
C ASP A 502 -15.58 -5.11 33.06
N PRO A 503 -16.09 -4.03 33.70
CA PRO A 503 -15.26 -2.91 34.12
C PRO A 503 -14.20 -3.24 35.19
N GLY A 504 -14.38 -4.33 35.95
CA GLY A 504 -13.43 -4.75 36.97
C GLY A 504 -12.36 -5.71 36.46
N ALA A 505 -12.73 -6.61 35.53
CA ALA A 505 -11.84 -7.66 35.02
C ALA A 505 -11.13 -7.28 33.71
N GLY A 506 -11.80 -6.56 32.81
CA GLY A 506 -11.28 -6.19 31.48
C GLY A 506 -9.93 -5.45 31.52
N PRO A 507 -9.74 -4.42 32.36
CA PRO A 507 -8.45 -3.73 32.49
C PRO A 507 -7.30 -4.66 32.88
N GLY A 508 -7.57 -5.66 33.72
CA GLY A 508 -6.59 -6.65 34.14
C GLY A 508 -6.15 -7.55 32.97
N VAL A 509 -7.10 -7.99 32.14
CA VAL A 509 -6.81 -8.80 30.93
C VAL A 509 -5.93 -8.00 29.96
N VAL A 510 -6.30 -6.76 29.67
CA VAL A 510 -5.56 -5.91 28.72
C VAL A 510 -4.15 -5.60 29.20
N ALA A 511 -3.98 -5.29 30.49
CA ALA A 511 -2.67 -5.07 31.09
C ALA A 511 -1.80 -6.34 31.04
N GLU A 512 -2.39 -7.52 31.21
CA GLU A 512 -1.69 -8.80 31.13
C GLU A 512 -1.31 -9.15 29.69
N VAL A 513 -2.22 -9.05 28.72
CA VAL A 513 -1.96 -9.43 27.31
C VAL A 513 -0.96 -8.48 26.64
N GLY A 514 -1.07 -7.17 26.86
CA GLY A 514 -0.30 -6.16 26.12
C GLY A 514 -0.76 -6.04 24.66
N ALA A 515 0.07 -5.48 23.78
CA ALA A 515 -0.30 -5.27 22.37
C ALA A 515 -0.58 -6.59 21.62
N VAL A 516 -1.57 -6.56 20.73
CA VAL A 516 -1.95 -7.64 19.81
C VAL A 516 -1.75 -7.22 18.36
N GLY A 517 -1.63 -8.19 17.46
CA GLY A 517 -1.46 -7.95 16.04
C GLY A 517 -2.65 -7.22 15.43
N GLU A 518 -2.42 -6.55 14.30
CA GLU A 518 -3.45 -5.77 13.61
C GLU A 518 -4.65 -6.64 13.21
N THR A 519 -4.40 -7.77 12.55
CA THR A 519 -5.41 -8.76 12.17
C THR A 519 -6.21 -9.24 13.38
N THR A 520 -5.53 -9.59 14.48
CA THR A 520 -6.17 -10.02 15.73
C THR A 520 -7.11 -8.95 16.28
N CYS A 521 -6.67 -7.68 16.27
CA CYS A 521 -7.44 -6.57 16.81
C CYS A 521 -8.63 -6.19 15.92
N VAL A 522 -8.36 -5.87 14.65
CA VAL A 522 -9.33 -5.27 13.73
C VAL A 522 -10.33 -6.30 13.22
N ASP A 523 -9.83 -7.43 12.70
CA ASP A 523 -10.69 -8.39 11.98
C ASP A 523 -11.47 -9.29 12.94
N TYR A 524 -10.92 -9.55 14.13
CA TYR A 524 -11.51 -10.49 15.08
C TYR A 524 -12.02 -9.84 16.36
N LEU A 525 -11.15 -9.15 17.12
CA LEU A 525 -11.54 -8.64 18.44
C LEU A 525 -12.57 -7.51 18.37
N GLN A 526 -12.34 -6.51 17.52
CA GLN A 526 -13.30 -5.41 17.34
C GLN A 526 -14.63 -5.96 16.87
N GLN A 527 -14.64 -6.79 15.82
CA GLN A 527 -15.85 -7.39 15.29
C GLN A 527 -16.59 -8.22 16.35
N ALA A 528 -15.91 -9.14 17.06
CA ALA A 528 -16.54 -9.95 18.10
C ALA A 528 -17.06 -9.11 19.26
N THR A 529 -16.38 -8.01 19.61
CA THR A 529 -16.79 -7.12 20.71
C THR A 529 -18.05 -6.34 20.35
N VAL A 530 -18.08 -5.71 19.17
CA VAL A 530 -19.17 -4.81 18.78
C VAL A 530 -20.45 -5.55 18.36
N THR A 531 -20.40 -6.87 18.16
CA THR A 531 -21.60 -7.68 17.89
C THR A 531 -22.16 -8.34 19.15
N HIS A 532 -21.42 -8.31 20.26
CA HIS A 532 -21.77 -9.05 21.46
C HIS A 532 -22.80 -8.31 22.34
N PRO A 533 -23.81 -9.00 22.90
CA PRO A 533 -24.83 -8.37 23.74
C PRO A 533 -24.28 -7.62 24.97
N ASP A 534 -23.24 -8.14 25.61
CA ASP A 534 -22.64 -7.49 26.80
C ASP A 534 -22.03 -6.12 26.50
N PHE A 535 -21.59 -5.88 25.26
CA PHE A 535 -21.11 -4.55 24.83
C PHE A 535 -22.25 -3.54 24.79
N PHE A 536 -23.42 -3.93 24.28
CA PHE A 536 -24.61 -3.07 24.22
C PHE A 536 -25.40 -3.00 25.53
N ALA A 537 -24.99 -3.72 26.58
CA ALA A 537 -25.66 -3.69 27.88
C ALA A 537 -25.57 -2.31 28.57
N ARG A 538 -24.66 -1.44 28.12
CA ARG A 538 -24.45 -0.08 28.65
C ARG A 538 -24.66 0.97 27.55
N PRO A 539 -25.02 2.21 27.92
CA PRO A 539 -25.10 3.32 26.98
C PRO A 539 -23.76 3.56 26.28
N ILE A 540 -23.84 4.05 25.04
CA ILE A 540 -22.67 4.48 24.28
C ILE A 540 -21.82 5.49 25.07
N GLY A 541 -20.50 5.38 24.96
CA GLY A 541 -19.52 6.14 25.73
C GLY A 541 -19.23 5.58 27.13
N ARG A 542 -19.91 4.50 27.53
CA ARG A 542 -19.70 3.82 28.82
C ARG A 542 -19.70 2.29 28.70
N ARG A 543 -19.57 1.74 27.50
CA ARG A 543 -19.60 0.29 27.20
C ARG A 543 -18.31 -0.41 27.57
N LEU A 544 -17.18 0.29 27.51
CA LEU A 544 -15.87 -0.25 27.86
C LEU A 544 -15.18 0.60 28.92
N ASP A 545 -14.29 -0.03 29.68
CA ASP A 545 -13.32 0.73 30.48
C ASP A 545 -12.33 1.46 29.55
N ARG A 546 -11.81 2.61 29.99
CA ARG A 546 -10.89 3.45 29.21
C ARG A 546 -9.65 2.70 28.74
N SER A 547 -9.08 1.82 29.58
CA SER A 547 -7.90 1.04 29.21
C SER A 547 -8.21 0.01 28.13
N VAL A 548 -9.38 -0.64 28.22
CA VAL A 548 -9.86 -1.62 27.23
C VAL A 548 -10.19 -0.95 25.91
N PHE A 549 -10.88 0.19 25.96
CA PHE A 549 -11.16 1.01 24.79
C PHE A 549 -9.86 1.44 24.10
N GLY A 550 -8.91 2.02 24.84
CA GLY A 550 -7.64 2.47 24.28
C GLY A 550 -6.84 1.34 23.62
N TRP A 551 -6.93 0.12 24.16
CA TRP A 551 -6.31 -1.06 23.60
C TRP A 551 -6.98 -1.54 22.30
N LEU A 552 -8.32 -1.62 22.25
CA LEU A 552 -9.06 -1.99 21.03
C LEU A 552 -8.96 -0.93 19.94
N ALA A 553 -8.91 0.36 20.31
CA ALA A 553 -8.87 1.48 19.39
C ALA A 553 -7.46 1.78 18.84
N ASN A 554 -6.41 1.09 19.31
CA ASN A 554 -5.02 1.40 18.97
C ASN A 554 -4.68 1.13 17.48
N SER A 555 -5.50 0.35 16.78
CA SER A 555 -5.27 -0.09 15.39
C SER A 555 -6.35 0.36 14.41
N MET A 556 -7.07 1.46 14.68
CA MET A 556 -8.10 1.96 13.76
C MET A 556 -7.49 2.54 12.47
N LYS A 557 -7.90 2.00 11.31
CA LYS A 557 -7.61 2.52 9.97
C LYS A 557 -8.91 2.61 9.17
N ASP A 558 -8.85 3.23 7.99
CA ASP A 558 -9.95 3.28 7.02
C ASP A 558 -11.28 3.82 7.58
N LEU A 559 -11.19 4.99 8.24
CA LEU A 559 -12.35 5.70 8.76
C LEU A 559 -13.29 6.12 7.62
N PRO A 560 -14.59 5.75 7.67
CA PRO A 560 -15.53 6.14 6.63
C PRO A 560 -15.69 7.65 6.56
N THR A 561 -15.70 8.16 5.33
CA THR A 561 -16.01 9.55 5.04
C THR A 561 -17.51 9.81 5.16
N PHE A 562 -17.88 11.09 5.27
CA PHE A 562 -19.28 11.50 5.19
C PHE A 562 -19.98 10.98 3.92
N GLY A 563 -19.28 10.99 2.77
CA GLY A 563 -19.84 10.57 1.50
C GLY A 563 -20.21 9.08 1.48
N GLU A 564 -19.37 8.23 2.06
CA GLU A 564 -19.61 6.78 2.16
C GLU A 564 -20.78 6.47 3.09
N LEU A 565 -20.82 7.11 4.27
CA LEU A 565 -21.94 6.99 5.21
C LEU A 565 -23.28 7.43 4.59
N ALA A 566 -23.25 8.51 3.81
CA ALA A 566 -24.44 9.03 3.15
C ALA A 566 -24.93 8.19 1.96
N GLN A 567 -24.04 7.42 1.33
CA GLN A 567 -24.38 6.56 0.19
C GLN A 567 -24.89 5.19 0.64
N ASP A 568 -24.30 4.61 1.68
CA ASP A 568 -24.64 3.29 2.19
C ASP A 568 -24.78 3.29 3.72
N ARG A 569 -26.03 3.13 4.17
CA ARG A 569 -26.38 3.10 5.59
C ARG A 569 -25.75 1.93 6.34
N SER A 570 -25.41 0.83 5.67
CA SER A 570 -24.81 -0.35 6.33
C SER A 570 -23.39 -0.07 6.83
N VAL A 571 -22.71 0.92 6.27
CA VAL A 571 -21.36 1.35 6.68
C VAL A 571 -21.32 1.76 8.16
N VAL A 572 -22.41 2.33 8.69
CA VAL A 572 -22.49 2.75 10.10
C VAL A 572 -22.47 1.57 11.09
N ALA A 573 -22.71 0.35 10.61
CA ALA A 573 -22.64 -0.87 11.40
C ALA A 573 -21.23 -1.51 11.41
N LEU A 574 -20.28 -0.98 10.63
CA LEU A 574 -18.91 -1.47 10.65
C LEU A 574 -18.29 -1.31 12.04
N PRO A 575 -17.46 -2.28 12.51
CA PRO A 575 -16.88 -2.22 13.85
C PRO A 575 -16.14 -0.93 14.16
N VAL A 576 -15.39 -0.39 13.20
CA VAL A 576 -14.69 0.88 13.34
C VAL A 576 -15.63 2.04 13.68
N CYS A 577 -16.83 2.10 13.09
CA CYS A 577 -17.81 3.16 13.39
C CYS A 577 -18.32 3.05 14.83
N VAL A 578 -18.56 1.82 15.30
CA VAL A 578 -19.03 1.55 16.66
C VAL A 578 -17.97 1.93 17.69
N VAL A 579 -16.70 1.55 17.44
CA VAL A 579 -15.56 1.89 18.31
C VAL A 579 -15.32 3.41 18.31
N VAL A 580 -15.34 4.07 17.16
CA VAL A 580 -15.19 5.54 17.08
C VAL A 580 -16.27 6.25 17.89
N ALA A 581 -17.53 5.84 17.72
CA ALA A 581 -18.63 6.45 18.45
C ALA A 581 -18.49 6.24 19.97
N GLU A 582 -18.12 5.04 20.41
CA GLU A 582 -17.82 4.76 21.83
C GLU A 582 -16.76 5.72 22.38
N GLY A 583 -15.65 5.91 21.66
CA GLY A 583 -14.57 6.82 22.08
C GLY A 583 -14.99 8.29 22.13
N VAL A 584 -15.71 8.75 21.10
CA VAL A 584 -16.21 10.14 21.03
C VAL A 584 -17.13 10.44 22.20
N PHE A 585 -18.13 9.60 22.47
CA PHE A 585 -19.07 9.84 23.56
C PHE A 585 -18.41 9.69 24.94
N ALA A 586 -17.42 8.79 25.10
CA ALA A 586 -16.63 8.71 26.33
C ALA A 586 -15.85 10.01 26.60
N LEU A 587 -15.22 10.58 25.57
CA LEU A 587 -14.49 11.86 25.68
C LEU A 587 -15.42 13.03 26.01
N THR A 588 -16.60 13.08 25.40
CA THR A 588 -17.60 14.12 25.67
C THR A 588 -18.09 14.07 27.11
N VAL A 589 -18.34 12.87 27.66
CA VAL A 589 -18.73 12.69 29.08
C VAL A 589 -17.63 13.19 30.04
N GLU A 590 -16.36 13.06 29.65
CA GLU A 590 -15.22 13.59 30.42
C GLU A 590 -14.98 15.10 30.24
N GLY A 591 -15.72 15.77 29.34
CA GLY A 591 -15.56 17.19 29.04
C GLY A 591 -14.35 17.51 28.15
N ASN A 592 -13.85 16.54 27.38
CA ASN A 592 -12.71 16.69 26.48
C ASN A 592 -13.16 17.12 25.07
N GLN A 593 -12.27 17.79 24.33
CA GLN A 593 -12.54 18.19 22.94
C GLN A 593 -12.47 17.01 21.97
N VAL A 594 -13.36 17.01 20.97
CA VAL A 594 -13.48 15.97 19.94
C VAL A 594 -13.08 16.53 18.57
N ARG A 595 -12.41 15.72 17.74
CA ARG A 595 -12.11 16.06 16.34
C ARG A 595 -13.36 15.95 15.44
N SER A 596 -13.53 16.89 14.53
CA SER A 596 -14.71 16.97 13.64
C SER A 596 -14.95 15.72 12.78
N GLU A 597 -13.89 15.10 12.25
CA GLU A 597 -14.01 13.89 11.42
C GLU A 597 -14.60 12.71 12.22
N LEU A 598 -14.15 12.51 13.46
CA LEU A 598 -14.66 11.45 14.35
C LEU A 598 -16.06 11.74 14.86
N ALA A 599 -16.35 13.02 15.16
CA ALA A 599 -17.67 13.45 15.57
C ALA A 599 -18.72 13.17 14.48
N THR A 600 -18.36 13.30 13.19
CA THR A 600 -19.27 12.95 12.08
C THR A 600 -19.69 11.48 12.15
N ILE A 601 -18.72 10.56 12.25
CA ILE A 601 -18.99 9.12 12.35
C ILE A 601 -19.83 8.81 13.61
N ALA A 602 -19.49 9.44 14.74
CA ALA A 602 -20.20 9.25 16.00
C ALA A 602 -21.67 9.71 15.93
N VAL A 603 -21.97 10.84 15.28
CA VAL A 603 -23.35 11.32 15.07
C VAL A 603 -24.14 10.33 14.22
N TRP A 604 -23.59 9.87 13.10
CA TRP A 604 -24.23 8.85 12.26
C TRP A 604 -24.55 7.58 13.05
N ARG A 605 -23.61 7.10 13.86
CA ARG A 605 -23.80 5.90 14.70
C ARG A 605 -24.85 6.11 15.78
N ALA A 606 -24.80 7.22 16.51
CA ALA A 606 -25.77 7.54 17.56
C ALA A 606 -27.20 7.60 17.01
N LEU A 607 -27.40 8.23 15.85
CA LEU A 607 -28.70 8.31 15.20
C LEU A 607 -29.18 6.94 14.72
N SER A 608 -28.30 6.08 14.19
CA SER A 608 -28.68 4.70 13.83
C SER A 608 -29.17 3.91 15.05
N GLU A 609 -28.44 3.98 16.18
CA GLU A 609 -28.83 3.26 17.40
C GLU A 609 -30.15 3.76 17.98
N MET A 610 -30.41 5.07 17.91
CA MET A 610 -31.69 5.65 18.33
C MET A 610 -32.84 5.23 17.39
N ASP A 611 -32.61 5.15 16.08
CA ASP A 611 -33.60 4.71 15.10
C ASP A 611 -33.95 3.21 15.27
N GLU A 612 -32.97 2.42 15.71
CA GLU A 612 -33.12 1.00 16.07
C GLU A 612 -33.84 0.78 17.42
N GLY A 613 -34.14 1.85 18.18
CA GLY A 613 -34.93 1.81 19.41
C GLY A 613 -34.15 1.99 20.71
N SER A 614 -32.89 2.44 20.64
CA SER A 614 -32.10 2.78 21.83
C SER A 614 -32.58 4.06 22.52
N VAL A 615 -32.24 4.21 23.80
CA VAL A 615 -32.51 5.43 24.59
C VAL A 615 -31.72 6.61 23.98
N PRO A 616 -32.22 7.87 24.05
CA PRO A 616 -31.48 9.03 23.58
C PRO A 616 -30.06 9.10 24.16
N VAL A 617 -29.08 9.30 23.26
CA VAL A 617 -27.65 9.32 23.59
C VAL A 617 -27.29 10.56 24.41
N GLU A 618 -26.64 10.35 25.55
CA GLU A 618 -26.08 11.42 26.39
C GLU A 618 -24.85 12.03 25.70
N GLY A 619 -24.73 13.36 25.67
CA GLY A 619 -23.60 14.03 25.00
C GLY A 619 -23.81 14.32 23.50
N LEU A 620 -24.95 13.93 22.91
CA LEU A 620 -25.19 14.10 21.46
C LEU A 620 -25.28 15.57 21.05
N ASP A 621 -25.89 16.43 21.87
CA ASP A 621 -26.01 17.86 21.60
C ASP A 621 -24.60 18.50 21.50
N GLU A 622 -23.72 18.18 22.43
CA GLU A 622 -22.34 18.66 22.48
C GLU A 622 -21.50 18.17 21.28
N VAL A 623 -21.68 16.93 20.84
CA VAL A 623 -20.96 16.39 19.67
C VAL A 623 -21.46 17.02 18.37
N VAL A 624 -22.76 17.29 18.27
CA VAL A 624 -23.34 18.00 17.11
C VAL A 624 -22.84 19.44 17.04
N GLU A 625 -22.72 20.13 18.19
CA GLU A 625 -22.22 21.51 18.26
C GLU A 625 -20.77 21.69 17.80
N VAL A 626 -19.93 20.64 17.89
CA VAL A 626 -18.54 20.66 17.40
C VAL A 626 -18.46 20.77 15.88
N LEU A 627 -19.56 20.50 15.17
CA LEU A 627 -19.59 20.35 13.72
C LEU A 627 -20.32 21.52 13.05
N ASP A 628 -19.70 22.08 12.02
CA ASP A 628 -20.32 23.10 11.15
C ASP A 628 -21.07 22.42 10.00
N TRP A 629 -22.23 21.85 10.32
CA TRP A 629 -23.06 21.12 9.37
C TRP A 629 -23.77 22.05 8.38
N THR A 630 -23.69 21.70 7.09
CA THR A 630 -24.47 22.35 6.03
C THR A 630 -25.85 21.72 5.86
N ALA A 631 -26.80 22.46 5.25
CA ALA A 631 -28.14 21.97 4.95
C ALA A 631 -28.10 20.70 4.07
N ALA A 632 -27.14 20.62 3.15
CA ALA A 632 -26.94 19.45 2.29
C ALA A 632 -26.57 18.21 3.11
N GLN A 633 -25.72 18.35 4.14
CA GLN A 633 -25.33 17.23 5.00
C GLN A 633 -26.46 16.83 5.95
N TRP A 634 -27.14 17.81 6.55
CA TRP A 634 -28.31 17.57 7.38
C TRP A 634 -29.44 16.88 6.62
N ARG A 635 -29.69 17.28 5.38
CA ARG A 635 -30.66 16.62 4.51
C ARG A 635 -30.38 15.12 4.40
N ARG A 636 -29.11 14.71 4.24
CA ARG A 636 -28.75 13.28 4.17
C ARG A 636 -29.06 12.53 5.47
N LEU A 637 -28.77 13.14 6.62
CA LEU A 637 -29.12 12.57 7.91
C LEU A 637 -30.63 12.48 8.14
N VAL A 638 -31.39 13.49 7.72
CA VAL A 638 -32.85 13.51 7.79
C VAL A 638 -33.46 12.44 6.86
N GLU A 639 -32.94 12.29 5.64
CA GLU A 639 -33.35 11.24 4.70
C GLU A 639 -33.08 9.83 5.29
N ALA A 640 -31.95 9.65 5.98
CA ALA A 640 -31.57 8.38 6.58
C ALA A 640 -32.31 8.07 7.91
N TYR A 641 -32.51 9.08 8.75
CA TYR A 641 -32.97 8.96 10.14
C TYR A 641 -34.05 10.00 10.53
N PRO A 642 -35.20 10.03 9.83
CA PRO A 642 -36.19 11.11 9.95
C PRO A 642 -36.89 11.21 11.32
N ARG A 643 -36.71 10.24 12.22
CA ARG A 643 -37.41 10.22 13.52
C ARG A 643 -36.53 10.63 14.70
N VAL A 644 -35.22 10.74 14.50
CA VAL A 644 -34.24 10.93 15.57
C VAL A 644 -33.40 12.20 15.41
N VAL A 645 -33.41 12.82 14.23
CA VAL A 645 -32.80 14.15 14.03
C VAL A 645 -33.69 15.21 14.67
N ALA A 646 -33.21 15.83 15.75
CA ALA A 646 -33.96 16.85 16.48
C ALA A 646 -34.05 18.18 15.70
N PRO A 647 -35.18 18.92 15.78
CA PRO A 647 -35.36 20.23 15.15
C PRO A 647 -34.24 21.23 15.45
N ARG A 648 -33.77 21.25 16.70
CA ARG A 648 -32.71 22.16 17.15
C ARG A 648 -31.40 22.02 16.38
N TYR A 649 -31.04 20.82 15.92
CA TYR A 649 -29.81 20.59 15.16
C TYR A 649 -29.82 21.27 13.80
N LEU A 650 -31.02 21.47 13.25
CA LEU A 650 -31.24 22.00 11.91
C LEU A 650 -31.39 23.53 11.92
N MET A 651 -31.53 24.14 13.10
CA MET A 651 -31.86 25.56 13.24
C MET A 651 -30.83 26.48 12.57
N ASN A 652 -29.54 26.17 12.68
CA ASN A 652 -28.49 27.00 12.06
C ASN A 652 -28.58 27.03 10.53
N SER A 653 -28.82 25.87 9.89
CA SER A 653 -29.04 25.80 8.44
C SER A 653 -30.35 26.48 8.04
N VAL A 654 -31.41 26.32 8.85
CA VAL A 654 -32.72 26.97 8.62
C VAL A 654 -32.65 28.49 8.78
N VAL A 655 -31.73 29.05 9.55
CA VAL A 655 -31.64 30.50 9.76
C VAL A 655 -30.55 31.15 8.90
N GLY A 656 -29.38 30.53 8.84
CA GLY A 656 -28.16 31.13 8.29
C GLY A 656 -27.91 30.88 6.81
N GLU A 657 -28.30 29.73 6.27
CA GLU A 657 -27.93 29.34 4.89
C GLU A 657 -28.88 29.94 3.84
N PRO A 658 -28.39 30.40 2.67
CA PRO A 658 -29.23 30.87 1.57
C PRO A 658 -30.20 29.80 1.06
N TRP A 659 -31.38 30.23 0.58
CA TRP A 659 -32.40 29.29 0.09
C TRP A 659 -31.89 28.39 -1.05
N SER A 660 -32.04 27.08 -0.87
CA SER A 660 -31.62 26.03 -1.80
C SER A 660 -32.57 24.84 -1.69
N ALA A 661 -32.47 23.86 -2.61
CA ALA A 661 -33.26 22.64 -2.52
C ALA A 661 -33.00 21.86 -1.22
N ASP A 662 -31.80 21.96 -0.66
CA ASP A 662 -31.43 21.28 0.59
C ASP A 662 -31.99 22.01 1.81
N VAL A 663 -31.88 23.33 1.86
CA VAL A 663 -32.50 24.16 2.89
C VAL A 663 -34.02 23.97 2.90
N ASP A 664 -34.64 23.92 1.72
CA ASP A 664 -36.08 23.69 1.57
C ASP A 664 -36.50 22.32 2.15
N ALA A 665 -35.76 21.25 1.83
CA ALA A 665 -36.01 19.91 2.38
C ALA A 665 -35.88 19.87 3.91
N VAL A 666 -34.80 20.45 4.45
CA VAL A 666 -34.55 20.55 5.90
C VAL A 666 -35.62 21.40 6.60
N THR A 667 -35.98 22.55 6.03
CA THR A 667 -37.00 23.45 6.61
C THR A 667 -38.37 22.77 6.66
N ARG A 668 -38.78 22.06 5.59
CA ARG A 668 -40.03 21.30 5.60
C ARG A 668 -40.03 20.16 6.61
N HIS A 669 -38.89 19.49 6.79
CA HIS A 669 -38.75 18.46 7.81
C HIS A 669 -38.97 19.05 9.22
N VAL A 670 -38.26 20.13 9.55
CA VAL A 670 -38.39 20.83 10.84
C VAL A 670 -39.82 21.29 11.09
N ALA A 671 -40.46 21.91 10.10
CA ALA A 671 -41.86 22.34 10.22
C ALA A 671 -42.81 21.17 10.50
N GLY A 672 -42.56 20.00 9.89
CA GLY A 672 -43.34 18.78 10.10
C GLY A 672 -43.14 18.11 11.48
N CYS A 673 -42.04 18.42 12.19
CA CYS A 673 -41.81 17.90 13.54
C CYS A 673 -42.79 18.46 14.58
N GLY A 674 -43.40 19.63 14.32
CA GLY A 674 -44.45 20.18 15.19
C GLY A 674 -45.70 19.31 15.28
N ASP A 675 -45.98 18.51 14.25
CA ASP A 675 -47.17 17.65 14.15
C ASP A 675 -46.89 16.19 14.54
N ARG A 676 -45.63 15.78 14.70
CA ARG A 676 -45.22 14.39 14.95
C ARG A 676 -44.16 14.29 16.04
N PRO A 677 -44.40 13.55 17.14
CA PRO A 677 -43.39 13.37 18.18
C PRO A 677 -42.21 12.53 17.66
N GLY A 678 -41.01 13.06 17.88
CA GLY A 678 -39.74 12.42 17.60
C GLY A 678 -39.30 11.39 18.65
N LEU A 679 -38.17 10.72 18.36
CA LEU A 679 -37.48 9.78 19.26
C LEU A 679 -36.23 10.39 19.92
N TRP A 680 -36.09 11.72 19.90
CA TRP A 680 -34.99 12.45 20.55
C TRP A 680 -35.36 12.93 21.96
N ARG A 681 -34.35 13.35 22.73
CA ARG A 681 -34.57 14.04 24.02
C ARG A 681 -35.14 15.43 23.75
N HIS A 682 -36.38 15.67 24.17
CA HIS A 682 -37.07 16.93 23.90
C HIS A 682 -36.51 18.06 24.77
N ASP A 683 -36.11 19.16 24.12
CA ASP A 683 -35.94 20.47 24.75
C ASP A 683 -37.06 21.35 24.22
N PRO A 684 -38.17 21.50 24.97
CA PRO A 684 -39.35 22.21 24.48
C PRO A 684 -39.05 23.63 24.01
N ALA A 685 -38.12 24.34 24.67
CA ALA A 685 -37.85 25.73 24.35
C ALA A 685 -37.13 25.88 23.01
N VAL A 686 -36.09 25.06 22.76
CA VAL A 686 -35.26 25.16 21.56
C VAL A 686 -35.90 24.44 20.38
N ASP A 687 -36.52 23.28 20.61
CA ASP A 687 -37.18 22.51 19.54
C ASP A 687 -38.39 23.29 18.99
N GLU A 688 -39.23 23.90 19.84
CA GLU A 688 -40.37 24.73 19.39
C GLU A 688 -39.92 26.01 18.67
N LEU A 689 -38.80 26.58 19.10
CA LEU A 689 -38.21 27.75 18.45
C LEU A 689 -37.69 27.39 17.05
N ALA A 690 -37.00 26.27 16.88
CA ALA A 690 -36.56 25.78 15.58
C ALA A 690 -37.77 25.51 14.65
N VAL A 691 -38.84 24.91 15.16
CA VAL A 691 -40.12 24.73 14.43
C VAL A 691 -40.70 26.08 14.02
N SER A 692 -40.64 27.09 14.90
CA SER A 692 -41.14 28.43 14.61
C SER A 692 -40.34 29.15 13.52
N TRP A 693 -39.02 29.05 13.54
CA TRP A 693 -38.13 29.53 12.49
C TRP A 693 -38.47 28.88 11.14
N ALA A 694 -38.63 27.56 11.12
CA ALA A 694 -38.98 26.82 9.90
C ALA A 694 -40.38 27.14 9.39
N ALA A 695 -41.38 27.30 10.27
CA ALA A 695 -42.74 27.65 9.90
C ALA A 695 -42.80 29.02 9.21
N ILE A 696 -42.04 30.01 9.71
CA ILE A 696 -41.93 31.31 9.07
C ILE A 696 -41.25 31.20 7.70
N ARG A 697 -40.14 30.47 7.62
CA ARG A 697 -39.37 30.35 6.37
C ARG A 697 -40.14 29.60 5.27
N CYS A 698 -40.95 28.60 5.63
CA CYS A 698 -41.84 27.85 4.73
C CYS A 698 -43.05 28.65 4.22
N GLN A 699 -43.32 29.85 4.75
CA GLN A 699 -44.47 30.64 4.33
C GLN A 699 -44.21 31.27 2.95
N GLU A 700 -44.83 30.73 1.90
CA GLU A 700 -44.71 31.24 0.53
C GLU A 700 -45.90 32.08 0.06
N ARG A 701 -47.12 31.74 0.51
CA ARG A 701 -48.36 32.42 0.10
C ARG A 701 -49.13 32.93 1.30
N TRP A 702 -49.62 34.15 1.21
CA TRP A 702 -50.32 34.84 2.30
C TRP A 702 -51.81 35.07 2.01
N THR A 703 -52.29 34.69 0.82
CA THR A 703 -53.69 34.86 0.38
C THR A 703 -54.71 34.22 1.32
N ASP A 704 -54.36 33.11 1.96
CA ASP A 704 -55.26 32.35 2.82
C ASP A 704 -55.13 32.74 4.31
N VAL A 705 -54.23 33.68 4.62
CA VAL A 705 -53.95 34.11 5.99
C VAL A 705 -54.90 35.24 6.36
N THR A 706 -56.07 34.90 6.91
CA THR A 706 -57.01 35.86 7.52
C THR A 706 -56.40 36.57 8.74
N GLY A 707 -57.03 37.65 9.19
CA GLY A 707 -56.59 38.36 10.40
C GLY A 707 -56.53 37.50 11.68
N TYR A 708 -57.43 36.51 11.84
CA TYR A 708 -57.42 35.59 12.99
C TYR A 708 -56.26 34.59 12.91
N THR A 709 -56.04 34.00 11.72
CA THR A 709 -54.95 33.04 11.49
C THR A 709 -53.58 33.72 11.55
N PHE A 710 -53.48 34.97 11.11
CA PHE A 710 -52.29 35.79 11.29
C PHE A 710 -51.98 36.00 12.77
N GLU A 711 -52.96 36.45 13.57
CA GLU A 711 -52.74 36.68 15.01
C GLU A 711 -52.33 35.39 15.72
N ARG A 712 -52.92 34.25 15.37
CA ARG A 712 -52.50 32.95 15.91
C ARG A 712 -51.06 32.62 15.53
N ALA A 713 -50.69 32.74 14.25
CA ALA A 713 -49.32 32.49 13.80
C ALA A 713 -48.30 33.45 14.43
N TRP A 714 -48.71 34.70 14.64
CA TRP A 714 -47.92 35.71 15.35
C TRP A 714 -47.64 35.32 16.80
N GLN A 715 -48.67 34.90 17.53
CA GLN A 715 -48.54 34.47 18.93
C GLN A 715 -47.75 33.16 19.06
N THR A 716 -47.92 32.22 18.11
CA THR A 716 -47.28 30.91 18.15
C THR A 716 -45.82 30.94 17.68
N HIS A 717 -45.50 31.70 16.62
CA HIS A 717 -44.17 31.67 16.00
C HIS A 717 -43.51 33.05 15.95
N GLY A 718 -44.27 34.08 15.58
CA GLY A 718 -43.72 35.42 15.29
C GLY A 718 -43.00 36.06 16.48
N ILE A 719 -43.58 36.03 17.67
CA ILE A 719 -42.97 36.64 18.87
C ILE A 719 -41.66 35.96 19.25
N ALA A 720 -41.63 34.61 19.25
CA ALA A 720 -40.46 33.83 19.65
C ALA A 720 -39.29 34.05 18.68
N VAL A 721 -39.55 33.99 17.37
CA VAL A 721 -38.54 34.20 16.33
C VAL A 721 -37.98 35.62 16.36
N LEU A 722 -38.83 36.63 16.59
CA LEU A 722 -38.36 38.01 16.68
C LEU A 722 -37.52 38.27 17.93
N ASP A 723 -37.88 37.69 19.08
CA ASP A 723 -37.07 37.82 20.29
C ASP A 723 -35.71 37.13 20.12
N ASP A 724 -35.71 35.94 19.51
CA ASP A 724 -34.50 35.17 19.22
C ASP A 724 -33.58 35.86 18.21
N TYR A 725 -34.11 36.32 17.06
CA TYR A 725 -33.33 37.07 16.06
C TYR A 725 -32.59 38.27 16.67
N ARG A 726 -33.25 38.96 17.60
CA ARG A 726 -32.71 40.18 18.22
C ARG A 726 -31.67 39.91 19.29
N ARG A 727 -31.70 38.75 19.94
CA ARG A 727 -30.84 38.43 21.10
C ARG A 727 -29.71 37.47 20.76
N CYS A 728 -29.98 36.51 19.90
CA CYS A 728 -29.12 35.35 19.68
C CYS A 728 -28.43 35.36 18.32
N TRP A 729 -28.97 36.10 17.34
CA TRP A 729 -28.44 36.15 15.98
C TRP A 729 -27.79 37.49 15.64
N GLY A 730 -26.76 37.44 14.79
CA GLY A 730 -26.20 38.63 14.14
C GLY A 730 -27.23 39.28 13.19
N PRO A 731 -26.99 40.53 12.76
CA PRO A 731 -27.94 41.26 11.92
C PRO A 731 -28.17 40.57 10.56
N ARG A 732 -27.16 39.86 10.04
CA ARG A 732 -27.20 39.19 8.74
C ARG A 732 -27.44 37.70 8.92
N ILE A 733 -28.67 37.28 8.63
CA ILE A 733 -29.08 35.88 8.42
C ILE A 733 -29.49 35.71 6.95
N ALA A 734 -30.06 34.57 6.56
CA ALA A 734 -30.51 34.37 5.18
C ALA A 734 -31.49 35.47 4.71
N GLU A 735 -31.24 36.01 3.51
CA GLU A 735 -31.93 37.18 2.97
C GLU A 735 -33.43 36.94 2.73
N ASP A 736 -33.79 35.75 2.24
CA ASP A 736 -35.18 35.33 2.05
C ASP A 736 -35.96 35.22 3.37
N LEU A 737 -35.26 34.89 4.46
CA LEU A 737 -35.83 34.80 5.79
C LEU A 737 -35.99 36.19 6.42
N LEU A 738 -35.01 37.08 6.24
CA LEU A 738 -35.14 38.50 6.62
C LEU A 738 -36.32 39.16 5.91
N ALA A 739 -36.52 38.89 4.62
CA ALA A 739 -37.67 39.38 3.87
C ALA A 739 -39.00 38.89 4.47
N ARG A 740 -39.09 37.62 4.88
CA ARG A 740 -40.26 37.05 5.58
C ARG A 740 -40.48 37.64 6.96
N ILE A 741 -39.41 37.87 7.73
CA ILE A 741 -39.47 38.58 9.01
C ILE A 741 -39.97 40.01 8.80
N ALA A 742 -39.54 40.69 7.74
CA ALA A 742 -40.03 42.03 7.41
C ALA A 742 -41.53 42.02 7.07
N VAL A 743 -42.00 41.07 6.25
CA VAL A 743 -43.44 40.89 5.97
C VAL A 743 -44.24 40.66 7.26
N LEU A 744 -43.78 39.74 8.13
CA LEU A 744 -44.41 39.47 9.42
C LEU A 744 -44.42 40.69 10.34
N THR A 745 -43.32 41.43 10.38
CA THR A 745 -43.19 42.66 11.17
C THR A 745 -44.19 43.71 10.71
N VAL A 746 -44.28 43.95 9.40
CA VAL A 746 -45.26 44.88 8.80
C VAL A 746 -46.69 44.43 9.09
N GLY A 747 -46.99 43.14 8.91
CA GLY A 747 -48.30 42.57 9.22
C GLY A 747 -48.68 42.73 10.70
N ALA A 748 -47.74 42.54 11.62
CA ALA A 748 -47.98 42.72 13.05
C ALA A 748 -48.22 44.20 13.42
N LEU A 749 -47.47 45.13 12.81
CA LEU A 749 -47.68 46.57 12.96
C LEU A 749 -49.08 47.00 12.48
N ALA A 750 -49.59 46.35 11.42
CA ALA A 750 -50.90 46.64 10.86
C ALA A 750 -52.08 46.24 11.76
N ARG A 751 -51.89 45.28 12.68
CA ARG A 751 -52.99 44.69 13.44
C ARG A 751 -53.19 45.29 14.83
N SER A 752 -52.15 45.79 15.49
CA SER A 752 -52.31 46.33 16.84
C SER A 752 -51.17 47.23 17.31
N ALA A 753 -51.53 48.35 17.93
CA ALA A 753 -50.62 49.19 18.71
C ALA A 753 -49.96 48.44 19.89
N ARG A 754 -50.51 47.28 20.32
CA ARG A 754 -49.92 46.44 21.38
C ARG A 754 -48.62 45.77 20.97
N HIS A 755 -48.41 45.51 19.66
CA HIS A 755 -47.21 44.85 19.15
C HIS A 755 -46.07 45.86 18.90
N VAL A 756 -46.39 47.15 18.85
CA VAL A 756 -45.44 48.25 18.58
C VAL A 756 -44.34 48.33 19.62
N SER A 757 -44.65 48.10 20.91
CA SER A 757 -43.62 48.10 21.97
C SER A 757 -42.62 46.96 21.80
N THR A 758 -43.07 45.77 21.37
CA THR A 758 -42.19 44.62 21.12
C THR A 758 -41.33 44.85 19.88
N LEU A 759 -41.82 45.62 18.90
CA LEU A 759 -41.13 45.89 17.62
C LEU A 759 -40.27 47.15 17.62
N ALA A 760 -40.38 48.01 18.64
CA ALA A 760 -39.67 49.29 18.72
C ALA A 760 -38.19 49.19 19.12
N ASP A 761 -37.75 48.01 19.57
CA ASP A 761 -36.47 47.81 20.25
C ASP A 761 -35.43 47.04 19.38
N PHE A 762 -35.58 47.02 18.05
CA PHE A 762 -34.55 46.43 17.18
C PHE A 762 -33.22 47.18 17.31
N PRO A 763 -32.09 46.47 17.43
CA PRO A 763 -30.78 47.07 17.22
C PRO A 763 -30.71 47.74 15.84
N PRO A 764 -30.03 48.90 15.70
CA PRO A 764 -29.96 49.62 14.43
C PRO A 764 -29.49 48.75 13.25
N ASP A 765 -28.51 47.88 13.48
CA ASP A 765 -27.92 47.02 12.46
C ASP A 765 -28.89 45.92 11.99
N HIS A 766 -29.72 45.36 12.88
CA HIS A 766 -30.78 44.40 12.50
C HIS A 766 -31.88 45.08 11.69
N ALA A 767 -32.26 46.29 12.07
CA ALA A 767 -33.24 47.08 11.32
C ALA A 767 -32.71 47.49 9.93
N ASP A 768 -31.39 47.73 9.80
CA ASP A 768 -30.75 47.99 8.51
C ASP A 768 -30.69 46.70 7.65
N ALA A 769 -30.38 45.55 8.25
CA ALA A 769 -30.39 44.27 7.54
C ALA A 769 -31.79 43.87 7.01
N LEU A 770 -32.86 44.12 7.79
CA LEU A 770 -34.23 43.95 7.30
C LEU A 770 -34.54 44.89 6.13
N ALA A 771 -34.04 46.12 6.15
CA ALA A 771 -34.24 47.09 5.07
C ALA A 771 -33.48 46.72 3.79
N ASP A 772 -32.25 46.22 3.93
CA ASP A 772 -31.45 45.69 2.83
C ASP A 772 -32.17 44.50 2.18
N ALA A 773 -32.66 43.54 2.98
CA ALA A 773 -33.39 42.37 2.49
C ALA A 773 -34.72 42.76 1.81
N VAL A 774 -35.45 43.74 2.33
CA VAL A 774 -36.65 44.30 1.67
C VAL A 774 -36.31 44.88 0.29
N THR A 775 -35.17 45.52 0.15
CA THR A 775 -34.73 46.11 -1.11
C THR A 775 -34.39 45.01 -2.12
N ALA A 776 -33.63 44.00 -1.68
CA ALA A 776 -33.19 42.90 -2.52
C ALA A 776 -34.34 41.97 -2.95
N GLU A 777 -35.22 41.59 -2.00
CA GLU A 777 -36.37 40.70 -2.22
C GLU A 777 -37.68 41.47 -2.45
N SER A 778 -37.57 42.68 -2.99
CA SER A 778 -38.70 43.62 -3.13
C SER A 778 -39.91 43.02 -3.86
N GLY A 779 -39.70 42.19 -4.88
CA GLY A 779 -40.78 41.50 -5.59
C GLY A 779 -41.57 40.55 -4.68
N TYR A 780 -40.88 39.77 -3.85
CA TYR A 780 -41.53 38.87 -2.90
C TYR A 780 -42.26 39.65 -1.81
N VAL A 781 -41.59 40.62 -1.17
CA VAL A 781 -42.16 41.38 -0.04
C VAL A 781 -43.40 42.17 -0.47
N VAL A 782 -43.35 42.82 -1.64
CA VAL A 782 -44.49 43.58 -2.18
C VAL A 782 -45.67 42.66 -2.44
N ASN A 783 -45.46 41.51 -3.10
CA ASN A 783 -46.51 40.54 -3.38
C ASN A 783 -47.10 39.94 -2.09
N ALA A 784 -46.26 39.55 -1.13
CA ALA A 784 -46.72 38.97 0.14
C ALA A 784 -47.58 39.96 0.95
N LEU A 785 -47.19 41.23 0.99
CA LEU A 785 -47.98 42.28 1.65
C LEU A 785 -49.28 42.58 0.89
N ALA A 786 -49.26 42.54 -0.44
CA ALA A 786 -50.46 42.67 -1.26
C ALA A 786 -51.45 41.53 -0.98
N GLU A 787 -50.96 40.30 -0.89
CA GLU A 787 -51.74 39.11 -0.53
C GLU A 787 -52.33 39.22 0.89
N LEU A 788 -51.58 39.74 1.87
CA LEU A 788 -52.09 40.01 3.22
C LEU A 788 -53.18 41.08 3.26
N VAL A 789 -53.18 42.03 2.33
CA VAL A 789 -54.25 43.03 2.18
C VAL A 789 -55.48 42.39 1.55
N ASP A 790 -55.28 41.55 0.53
CA ASP A 790 -56.35 40.78 -0.12
C ASP A 790 -57.03 39.79 0.83
N SER A 791 -56.27 39.15 1.72
CA SER A 791 -56.79 38.22 2.73
C SER A 791 -57.51 38.93 3.90
N GLY A 792 -57.40 40.26 3.99
CA GLY A 792 -57.93 41.07 5.09
C GLY A 792 -57.13 40.99 6.39
N ALA A 793 -55.89 40.49 6.35
CA ALA A 793 -54.98 40.54 7.50
C ALA A 793 -54.41 41.95 7.74
N VAL A 794 -54.19 42.72 6.67
CA VAL A 794 -53.78 44.13 6.69
C VAL A 794 -54.92 45.01 6.21
N GLU A 795 -55.32 46.00 7.01
CA GLU A 795 -56.42 46.90 6.65
C GLU A 795 -55.99 47.91 5.57
N PRO A 796 -56.78 48.11 4.49
CA PRO A 796 -56.44 49.05 3.42
C PRO A 796 -56.24 50.50 3.88
N ASP A 797 -57.00 50.94 4.89
CA ASP A 797 -56.87 52.30 5.42
C ASP A 797 -55.54 52.45 6.20
N TRP A 798 -55.12 51.44 6.99
CA TRP A 798 -53.82 51.43 7.66
C TRP A 798 -52.66 51.47 6.65
N LEU A 799 -52.75 50.66 5.59
CA LEU A 799 -51.74 50.58 4.53
C LEU A 799 -51.50 51.95 3.88
N VAL A 800 -52.58 52.61 3.46
CA VAL A 800 -52.49 53.89 2.74
C VAL A 800 -52.01 55.03 3.64
N ALA A 801 -52.45 55.05 4.90
CA ALA A 801 -51.94 56.02 5.88
C ALA A 801 -50.44 55.82 6.12
N ASN A 802 -49.99 54.59 6.34
CA ASN A 802 -48.59 54.31 6.62
C ASN A 802 -47.69 54.38 5.37
N ALA A 803 -48.22 54.18 4.15
CA ALA A 803 -47.49 54.45 2.90
C ALA A 803 -47.13 55.93 2.75
N VAL A 804 -48.03 56.83 3.14
CA VAL A 804 -47.76 58.28 3.15
C VAL A 804 -46.79 58.64 4.28
N LEU A 805 -46.99 58.11 5.49
CA LEU A 805 -46.15 58.42 6.66
C LEU A 805 -44.72 57.87 6.54
N SER A 806 -44.52 56.74 5.85
CA SER A 806 -43.22 56.13 5.64
C SER A 806 -42.52 56.55 4.36
N SER A 807 -43.18 57.33 3.50
CA SER A 807 -42.60 57.78 2.24
C SER A 807 -41.32 58.61 2.47
N PRO A 808 -40.21 58.31 1.75
CA PRO A 808 -38.98 59.10 1.83
C PRO A 808 -39.17 60.57 1.44
N GLN A 809 -40.22 60.87 0.66
CA GLN A 809 -40.52 62.19 0.12
C GLN A 809 -41.53 62.97 0.98
N SER A 810 -42.07 62.33 2.03
CA SER A 810 -43.03 62.95 2.94
C SER A 810 -42.37 63.99 3.86
N ALA A 811 -43.15 64.99 4.29
CA ALA A 811 -42.68 66.00 5.23
C ALA A 811 -42.22 65.35 6.55
N SER A 812 -41.02 65.69 7.02
CA SER A 812 -40.49 65.25 8.33
C SER A 812 -41.15 66.02 9.47
N VAL A 813 -42.46 65.82 9.68
CA VAL A 813 -43.13 66.24 10.92
C VAL A 813 -42.54 65.40 12.05
N PRO A 814 -42.05 65.99 13.16
CA PRO A 814 -41.55 65.24 14.31
C PRO A 814 -42.74 64.59 15.02
N VAL A 815 -43.15 63.42 14.54
CA VAL A 815 -44.19 62.62 15.17
C VAL A 815 -43.49 61.58 16.04
N ALA A 816 -43.81 61.55 17.33
CA ALA A 816 -43.28 60.56 18.29
C ALA A 816 -44.00 59.21 18.13
N ILE A 817 -44.09 58.69 16.91
CA ILE A 817 -44.56 57.33 16.65
C ILE A 817 -43.32 56.49 16.36
N GLN A 818 -43.16 55.37 17.06
CA GLN A 818 -42.05 54.43 16.83
C GLN A 818 -42.24 53.63 15.53
N THR A 819 -43.48 53.31 15.14
CA THR A 819 -43.85 52.56 13.92
C THR A 819 -43.31 53.15 12.59
N PRO A 820 -43.39 54.47 12.30
CA PRO A 820 -42.84 55.05 11.07
C PRO A 820 -41.32 54.98 10.96
N ARG A 821 -40.56 54.82 12.05
CA ARG A 821 -39.09 54.87 11.97
C ARG A 821 -38.50 53.64 11.29
N LEU A 822 -39.03 52.46 11.58
CA LEU A 822 -38.63 51.22 10.91
C LEU A 822 -39.17 51.20 9.46
N LEU A 823 -40.46 51.53 9.27
CA LEU A 823 -41.07 51.53 7.94
C LEU A 823 -40.44 52.55 6.97
N LYS A 824 -39.89 53.66 7.46
CA LYS A 824 -39.13 54.64 6.64
C LYS A 824 -37.81 54.09 6.10
N ARG A 825 -37.24 53.07 6.75
CA ARG A 825 -36.04 52.39 6.26
C ARG A 825 -36.36 51.42 5.12
N PHE A 826 -37.57 50.88 5.09
CA PHE A 826 -38.02 49.94 4.06
C PHE A 826 -38.36 50.66 2.76
N VAL A 827 -37.41 50.61 1.83
CA VAL A 827 -37.51 51.22 0.50
C VAL A 827 -37.33 50.15 -0.58
N VAL A 828 -37.85 50.40 -1.77
CA VAL A 828 -37.70 49.52 -2.94
C VAL A 828 -37.36 50.34 -4.18
N GLY A 829 -36.68 49.71 -5.14
CA GLY A 829 -36.19 50.36 -6.36
C GLY A 829 -34.81 51.01 -6.20
N SER A 830 -34.28 51.60 -7.28
CA SER A 830 -32.97 52.26 -7.28
C SER A 830 -33.00 53.62 -7.98
N GLY A 831 -32.09 54.52 -7.60
CA GLY A 831 -31.95 55.84 -8.22
C GLY A 831 -33.23 56.69 -8.16
N SER A 832 -33.70 57.16 -9.32
CA SER A 832 -34.92 57.99 -9.44
C SER A 832 -36.23 57.23 -9.23
N GLU A 833 -36.20 55.90 -9.12
CA GLU A 833 -37.37 55.05 -8.90
C GLU A 833 -37.55 54.61 -7.43
N LEU A 834 -36.71 55.11 -6.52
CA LEU A 834 -36.77 54.78 -5.09
C LEU A 834 -38.11 55.21 -4.48
N ARG A 835 -38.83 54.24 -3.91
CA ARG A 835 -40.14 54.41 -3.24
C ARG A 835 -40.13 53.72 -1.88
N GLY A 836 -41.04 54.12 -0.99
CA GLY A 836 -41.26 53.35 0.25
C GLY A 836 -41.88 51.98 -0.06
N LEU A 837 -41.62 50.96 0.77
CA LEU A 837 -42.17 49.61 0.57
C LEU A 837 -43.69 49.61 0.48
N LEU A 838 -44.37 50.23 1.46
CA LEU A 838 -45.84 50.29 1.49
C LEU A 838 -46.41 51.09 0.31
N ASP A 839 -45.66 52.07 -0.19
CA ASP A 839 -46.03 52.84 -1.38
C ASP A 839 -45.97 51.96 -2.65
N ALA A 840 -44.99 51.05 -2.75
CA ALA A 840 -44.94 50.05 -3.81
C ALA A 840 -46.07 49.01 -3.71
N VAL A 841 -46.42 48.56 -2.50
CA VAL A 841 -47.59 47.68 -2.27
C VAL A 841 -48.88 48.35 -2.73
N VAL A 842 -49.12 49.61 -2.32
CA VAL A 842 -50.28 50.37 -2.80
C VAL A 842 -50.30 50.46 -4.32
N SER A 843 -49.14 50.68 -4.95
CA SER A 843 -49.02 50.77 -6.41
C SER A 843 -49.40 49.45 -7.10
N SER A 844 -48.94 48.31 -6.58
CA SER A 844 -49.28 46.97 -7.11
C SER A 844 -50.77 46.63 -7.02
N LEU A 845 -51.47 47.20 -6.04
CA LEU A 845 -52.90 47.00 -5.81
C LEU A 845 -53.77 48.08 -6.51
N PHE A 846 -53.16 49.09 -7.14
CA PHE A 846 -53.85 50.20 -7.81
C PHE A 846 -54.12 49.84 -9.29
N PRO A 847 -55.29 50.11 -9.89
CA PRO A 847 -56.47 50.78 -9.37
C PRO A 847 -57.55 49.75 -8.99
N MET A 848 -57.34 48.95 -7.94
CA MET A 848 -58.50 48.33 -7.31
C MET A 848 -59.31 49.45 -6.63
N SER A 849 -60.63 49.44 -6.78
CA SER A 849 -61.59 50.43 -6.24
C SER A 849 -61.60 50.58 -4.71
N ARG A 850 -60.55 50.10 -4.02
CA ARG A 850 -60.38 49.97 -2.57
C ARG A 850 -59.80 51.22 -1.90
N PHE A 851 -58.97 52.02 -2.58
CA PHE A 851 -58.19 53.10 -1.93
C PHE A 851 -58.83 54.50 -2.00
N GLY A 852 -59.94 54.68 -2.73
CA GLY A 852 -60.79 55.87 -2.67
C GLY A 852 -60.18 57.16 -3.25
N SER A 853 -60.52 58.32 -2.67
CA SER A 853 -60.07 59.68 -3.08
C SER A 853 -59.02 60.24 -2.11
N PRO A 854 -58.31 61.34 -2.44
CA PRO A 854 -57.38 62.00 -1.50
C PRO A 854 -58.00 62.29 -0.12
N SER A 855 -59.31 62.57 -0.04
CA SER A 855 -60.01 62.75 1.23
C SER A 855 -60.05 61.50 2.10
N ARG A 856 -60.15 60.31 1.49
CA ARG A 856 -60.12 59.03 2.21
C ARG A 856 -58.72 58.74 2.78
N VAL A 857 -57.68 59.08 2.03
CA VAL A 857 -56.28 59.00 2.51
C VAL A 857 -56.06 59.91 3.71
N LYS A 858 -56.57 61.16 3.67
CA LYS A 858 -56.54 62.08 4.83
C LYS A 858 -57.32 61.52 6.02
N MET A 859 -58.48 60.90 5.82
CA MET A 859 -59.23 60.25 6.90
C MET A 859 -58.46 59.08 7.52
N ALA A 860 -57.77 58.28 6.71
CA ALA A 860 -56.95 57.18 7.20
C ALA A 860 -55.76 57.69 8.04
N LEU A 861 -55.06 58.75 7.58
CA LEU A 861 -54.00 59.41 8.36
C LEU A 861 -54.51 59.92 9.72
N ARG A 862 -55.69 60.56 9.73
CA ARG A 862 -56.33 61.03 10.95
C ARG A 862 -56.63 59.87 11.92
N SER A 863 -57.14 58.75 11.40
CA SER A 863 -57.42 57.55 12.20
C SER A 863 -56.15 56.97 12.82
N GLU A 864 -55.05 56.90 12.07
CA GLU A 864 -53.75 56.45 12.59
C GLU A 864 -53.21 57.37 13.70
N PHE A 865 -53.28 58.69 13.53
CA PHE A 865 -52.84 59.63 14.58
C PHE A 865 -53.67 59.52 15.86
N LEU A 866 -54.99 59.30 15.73
CA LEU A 866 -55.86 59.05 16.87
C LEU A 866 -55.55 57.72 17.56
N ALA A 867 -55.30 56.65 16.78
CA ALA A 867 -54.92 55.34 17.29
C ALA A 867 -53.58 55.38 18.03
N ALA A 868 -52.64 56.22 17.59
CA ALA A 868 -51.37 56.48 18.27
C ALA A 868 -51.49 57.43 19.49
N GLY A 869 -52.69 57.90 19.84
CA GLY A 869 -52.94 58.72 21.03
C GLY A 869 -52.69 60.22 20.87
N HIS A 870 -52.54 60.74 19.64
CA HIS A 870 -52.33 62.16 19.39
C HIS A 870 -53.65 62.94 19.43
N ARG A 871 -53.75 63.90 20.38
CA ARG A 871 -54.96 64.73 20.56
C ARG A 871 -55.18 65.77 19.46
N ASP A 872 -54.14 66.09 18.69
CA ASP A 872 -54.14 67.06 17.58
C ASP A 872 -54.11 66.38 16.20
N ALA A 873 -54.73 65.20 16.07
CA ALA A 873 -54.74 64.39 14.84
C ALA A 873 -55.23 65.17 13.60
N ASP A 874 -56.20 66.06 13.76
CA ASP A 874 -56.71 66.92 12.69
C ASP A 874 -55.63 67.86 12.12
N ARG A 875 -54.88 68.52 13.01
CA ARG A 875 -53.79 69.43 12.61
C ARG A 875 -52.62 68.67 11.98
N MET A 876 -52.32 67.48 12.50
CA MET A 876 -51.27 66.60 11.96
C MET A 876 -51.65 66.07 10.58
N SER A 877 -52.89 65.64 10.37
CA SER A 877 -53.39 65.21 9.06
C SER A 877 -53.33 66.34 8.03
N GLU A 878 -53.68 67.57 8.42
CA GLU A 878 -53.65 68.73 7.52
C GLU A 878 -52.21 69.08 7.08
N ALA A 879 -51.20 68.83 7.91
CA ALA A 879 -49.80 69.04 7.55
C ALA A 879 -49.32 68.16 6.37
N TYR A 880 -49.99 67.04 6.11
CA TYR A 880 -49.72 66.16 4.97
C TYR A 880 -50.64 66.42 3.77
N ALA A 881 -51.60 67.35 3.86
CA ALA A 881 -52.68 67.50 2.88
C ALA A 881 -52.18 67.71 1.43
N ALA A 882 -51.20 68.60 1.23
CA ALA A 882 -50.62 68.87 -0.08
C ALA A 882 -49.78 67.70 -0.62
N PHE A 883 -49.08 67.00 0.27
CA PHE A 883 -48.31 65.81 -0.09
C PHE A 883 -49.23 64.64 -0.47
N VAL A 884 -50.33 64.46 0.23
CA VAL A 884 -51.35 63.43 -0.07
C VAL A 884 -51.97 63.65 -1.45
N GLU A 885 -52.33 64.88 -1.79
CA GLU A 885 -52.89 65.20 -3.11
C GLU A 885 -51.89 64.89 -4.22
N TRP A 886 -50.65 65.37 -4.08
CA TRP A 886 -49.57 65.08 -5.02
C TRP A 886 -49.27 63.57 -5.13
N TRP A 887 -49.14 62.88 -4.00
CA TRP A 887 -48.84 61.45 -3.94
C TRP A 887 -49.94 60.61 -4.60
N PHE A 888 -51.21 60.93 -4.33
CA PHE A 888 -52.35 60.25 -4.91
C PHE A 888 -52.42 60.44 -6.44
N ASP A 889 -52.23 61.67 -6.92
CA ASP A 889 -52.21 61.97 -8.36
C ASP A 889 -51.08 61.24 -9.09
N GLN A 890 -49.89 61.13 -8.46
CA GLN A 890 -48.78 60.36 -9.00
C GLN A 890 -49.11 58.87 -9.13
N ARG A 891 -49.76 58.26 -8.12
CA ARG A 891 -50.17 56.84 -8.18
C ARG A 891 -51.25 56.59 -9.22
N LEU A 892 -52.20 57.52 -9.36
CA LEU A 892 -53.21 57.46 -10.42
C LEU A 892 -52.54 57.48 -11.81
N ALA A 893 -51.60 58.40 -12.02
CA ALA A 893 -50.83 58.49 -13.26
C ALA A 893 -49.93 57.26 -13.52
N ASP A 894 -49.36 56.65 -12.47
CA ASP A 894 -48.59 55.41 -12.59
C ASP A 894 -49.47 54.22 -13.01
N ALA A 895 -50.64 54.05 -12.38
CA ALA A 895 -51.58 52.98 -12.70
C ALA A 895 -52.19 53.13 -14.11
N GLU A 896 -52.45 54.36 -14.55
CA GLU A 896 -52.88 54.64 -15.94
C GLU A 896 -51.78 54.30 -16.95
N ARG A 897 -50.51 54.60 -16.63
CA ARG A 897 -49.35 54.25 -17.46
C ARG A 897 -49.12 52.74 -17.56
N GLU A 898 -49.30 52.02 -16.46
CA GLU A 898 -49.11 50.56 -16.39
C GLU A 898 -50.22 49.81 -17.15
N ASN A 899 -51.47 50.29 -17.07
CA ASN A 899 -52.60 49.83 -17.90
C ASN A 899 -52.44 50.14 -19.41
N SER A 900 -51.59 51.12 -19.75
CA SER A 900 -51.34 51.56 -21.13
C SER A 900 -50.13 50.87 -21.79
N ARG A 901 -49.32 50.09 -21.05
CA ARG A 901 -48.22 49.30 -21.62
C ARG A 901 -48.79 48.12 -22.43
N PRO A 902 -48.42 47.93 -23.72
CA PRO A 902 -48.86 46.76 -24.49
C PRO A 902 -48.31 45.49 -23.85
N ARG A 903 -49.19 44.52 -23.52
CA ARG A 903 -48.81 43.17 -23.07
C ARG A 903 -47.98 42.48 -24.17
N GLY A 904 -46.66 42.53 -24.06
CA GLY A 904 -45.73 41.84 -24.94
C GLY A 904 -45.01 40.70 -24.22
N SER A 905 -45.37 39.45 -24.58
CA SER A 905 -44.59 38.20 -24.52
C SER A 905 -43.58 38.00 -23.39
N ILE A 906 -43.99 37.30 -22.32
CA ILE A 906 -43.40 36.03 -21.84
C ILE A 906 -44.58 35.10 -21.53
#